data_AF-A0AAW6IS16-F1
#
_entry.id   AF-A0AAW6IS16-F1
#
_cell.length_a   1.000
_cell.length_b   1.000
_cell.length_c   1.000
_cell.angle_alpha   90.00
_cell.angle_beta   90.00
_cell.angle_gamma   90.00
#
_symmetry.space_group_name_H-M   'P 1'
#
loop_
_entity.id
_entity.type
_entity.pdbx_description
1 polymer ?
#
loop_
_entity_poly.entity_id
_entity_poly.type
_entity_poly.pdbx_seq_one_letter_code
_entity_poly.pdbx_strand_id
1 'polypeptide(L)'
;MKSSAYLVRITSIYQYRPDNVRLGAVFVNQKAGAHRIEILTTQNKLNINPKVGQQWKILKEQNFSIRQQQVSTDGYVDVWRFMEPTLKCVMPDNGAGFVAFLSSEKAFEGIGKVSAQLLWLEFRSDIFDILVCDKYAPYEKDQSKTNFQVVREVLLSDKAVHGLWEGYKEYSNLKHSAQFVKWEIEAPIQRQLFRFADQDAINFITQNPYRLFSLGMRFHKVDAIAQKHFGIKRDDEIRLVAIVEQALRLWSDQGNTVADWQDIKSCVSRLLNNDKLLVAKACELDGDIVGFVKQNNQYFVSGNYIFEKTISKRLGKLSKIQQTWQSKLEEAYASSIPDGWTLEKAQERAVRTALLSNVFALTGGAGTGKTFTTKLIVDAYKKLGYTIYPVALSGKAARRLQQSIGFETKTIAKLLRESDLDENKAVLLVDEASMLDAYTMWRLVTLFSDKTRILLVGDPYQLPPINAGFILNDVIKSGVIKHVELDVVKRQGIDSSVPRYSNAIRQGIIPESLTTADITFQESTGDILQDAVTAYSEYDNAMIVAPTNDTVRKANIMLQGVANPNGKILDLTDMPILKGSYDFREGDPIVITLTSYKHDVQNGTLGVLKCAEPTDEYACVVELEDLDEKGNKRLLEVDWQLFEYIDLAYCLTLHKLQGSQAPNVIVLLELGILLDRSWLYTAVTRAEDKVHIIGKETDFRYCVNKQGAVDTRKTALAEMLKNV
;
A
#
# COMPACT_ATOMS: atom_id res chain seq x y z
N MET A 1 -18.23 2.89 49.12
CA MET A 1 -17.18 3.55 48.29
C MET A 1 -17.66 3.60 46.85
N LYS A 2 -17.78 4.79 46.26
CA LYS A 2 -18.33 5.02 44.90
C LYS A 2 -17.42 4.34 43.85
N SER A 3 -17.96 3.43 43.04
CA SER A 3 -17.24 2.81 41.92
C SER A 3 -16.69 3.90 40.99
N SER A 4 -15.38 3.89 40.75
CA SER A 4 -14.62 4.89 39.99
C SER A 4 -14.62 4.68 38.46
N ALA A 5 -15.56 3.87 37.94
CA ALA A 5 -15.65 3.54 36.52
C ALA A 5 -17.06 3.05 36.14
N TYR A 6 -17.45 3.29 34.87
CA TYR A 6 -18.68 2.74 34.30
C TYR A 6 -18.39 1.43 33.57
N LEU A 7 -19.26 0.43 33.74
CA LEU A 7 -19.17 -0.83 33.02
C LEU A 7 -20.25 -0.86 31.94
N VAL A 8 -19.87 -1.08 30.69
CA VAL A 8 -20.77 -1.05 29.54
C VAL A 8 -20.63 -2.32 28.69
N ARG A 9 -21.73 -2.74 28.07
CA ARG A 9 -21.76 -3.83 27.08
C ARG A 9 -22.04 -3.25 25.71
N ILE A 10 -21.21 -3.58 24.72
CA ILE A 10 -21.37 -3.09 23.34
C ILE A 10 -22.59 -3.75 22.68
N THR A 11 -23.45 -2.95 22.07
CA THR A 11 -24.67 -3.37 21.38
C THR A 11 -24.62 -3.14 19.87
N SER A 12 -23.83 -2.17 19.41
CA SER A 12 -23.63 -1.89 17.98
C SER A 12 -22.27 -1.22 17.75
N ILE A 13 -21.70 -1.39 16.56
CA ILE A 13 -20.38 -0.87 16.21
C ILE A 13 -20.51 -0.23 14.83
N TYR A 14 -20.04 1.00 14.73
CA TYR A 14 -19.97 1.72 13.47
C TYR A 14 -18.55 2.26 13.31
N GLN A 15 -17.87 1.83 12.25
CA GLN A 15 -16.50 2.23 11.95
C GLN A 15 -16.53 3.20 10.77
N TYR A 16 -16.14 4.45 11.00
CA TYR A 16 -16.22 5.51 9.99
C TYR A 16 -14.84 5.87 9.43
N ARG A 17 -13.76 5.48 10.11
CA ARG A 17 -12.36 5.52 9.64
C ARG A 17 -11.61 4.26 10.07
N PRO A 18 -10.44 3.93 9.49
CA PRO A 18 -9.54 2.92 10.05
C PRO A 18 -9.28 3.14 11.55
N ASP A 19 -9.23 4.41 11.95
CA ASP A 19 -8.91 4.83 13.30
C ASP A 19 -10.09 5.33 14.12
N ASN A 20 -11.31 5.51 13.61
CA ASN A 20 -12.44 6.07 14.38
C ASN A 20 -13.59 5.08 14.49
N VAL A 21 -14.09 4.90 15.71
CA VAL A 21 -15.12 3.92 16.05
C VAL A 21 -16.19 4.56 16.92
N ARG A 22 -17.45 4.40 16.53
CA ARG A 22 -18.61 4.64 17.39
C ARG A 22 -19.13 3.32 17.90
N LEU A 23 -19.30 3.23 19.21
CA LEU A 23 -19.89 2.08 19.88
C LEU A 23 -21.23 2.49 20.47
N GLY A 24 -22.29 1.78 20.08
CA GLY A 24 -23.51 1.75 20.88
C GLY A 24 -23.31 0.80 22.05
N ALA A 25 -23.76 1.19 23.25
CA ALA A 25 -23.62 0.35 24.43
C ALA A 25 -24.78 0.51 25.43
N VAL A 26 -24.81 -0.36 26.44
CA VAL A 26 -25.73 -0.30 27.59
C VAL A 26 -24.94 -0.48 28.90
N PHE A 27 -25.35 0.18 29.98
CA PHE A 27 -24.71 0.00 31.29
C PHE A 27 -24.96 -1.42 31.82
N VAL A 28 -23.92 -1.99 32.44
CA VAL A 28 -23.98 -3.32 33.08
C VAL A 28 -24.18 -3.18 34.59
N ASN A 29 -23.67 -2.11 35.21
CA ASN A 29 -23.60 -1.93 36.65
C ASN A 29 -24.45 -0.76 37.20
N GLN A 30 -25.39 -0.22 36.42
CA GLN A 30 -26.32 0.82 36.88
C GLN A 30 -27.78 0.40 36.68
N LYS A 31 -28.62 0.63 37.69
CA LYS A 31 -30.07 0.52 37.63
C LYS A 31 -30.67 1.93 37.53
N ALA A 32 -30.86 2.42 36.33
CA ALA A 32 -31.66 3.61 36.06
C ALA A 32 -32.18 3.50 34.61
N GLY A 33 -33.43 3.88 34.37
CA GLY A 33 -34.06 4.30 33.10
C GLY A 33 -33.80 3.54 31.78
N ALA A 34 -34.65 3.81 30.78
CA ALA A 34 -34.29 3.54 29.40
C ALA A 34 -33.19 4.54 28.99
N HIS A 35 -31.97 4.04 28.75
CA HIS A 35 -30.81 4.85 28.38
C HIS A 35 -30.12 4.29 27.14
N ARG A 36 -29.62 5.17 26.27
CA ARG A 36 -28.79 4.80 25.12
C ARG A 36 -27.38 5.34 25.32
N ILE A 37 -26.35 4.52 25.17
CA ILE A 37 -24.96 4.98 25.28
C ILE A 37 -24.32 5.04 23.91
N GLU A 38 -23.70 6.17 23.61
CA GLU A 38 -22.85 6.37 22.45
C GLU A 38 -21.42 6.64 22.92
N ILE A 39 -20.48 5.85 22.44
CA ILE A 39 -19.07 6.02 22.74
C ILE A 39 -18.38 6.36 21.43
N LEU A 40 -17.87 7.58 21.32
CA LEU A 40 -17.14 8.05 20.16
C LEU A 40 -15.66 8.00 20.52
N THR A 41 -14.88 7.11 19.90
CA THR A 41 -13.47 6.90 20.25
C THR A 41 -12.65 6.55 19.01
N THR A 42 -11.36 6.33 19.20
CA THR A 42 -10.45 5.91 18.13
C THR A 42 -9.99 4.47 18.33
N GLN A 43 -9.75 3.72 17.25
CA GLN A 43 -9.19 2.37 17.24
C GLN A 43 -7.88 2.29 18.04
N ASN A 44 -7.13 3.40 18.09
CA ASN A 44 -5.87 3.53 18.84
C ASN A 44 -6.09 3.64 20.35
N LYS A 45 -7.27 4.09 20.80
CA LYS A 45 -7.68 4.11 22.21
C LYS A 45 -8.33 2.80 22.67
N LEU A 46 -8.65 1.89 21.74
CA LEU A 46 -9.23 0.58 22.02
C LEU A 46 -8.13 -0.48 22.17
N ASN A 47 -8.11 -1.19 23.29
CA ASN A 47 -7.13 -2.24 23.53
C ASN A 47 -7.36 -3.50 22.68
N ILE A 48 -8.57 -3.69 22.14
CA ILE A 48 -8.93 -4.74 21.17
C ILE A 48 -9.95 -4.20 20.16
N ASN A 49 -10.15 -4.89 19.04
CA ASN A 49 -11.28 -4.56 18.17
C ASN A 49 -12.58 -4.85 18.94
N PRO A 50 -13.49 -3.86 19.04
CA PRO A 50 -14.74 -4.05 19.74
C PRO A 50 -15.57 -5.07 18.97
N LYS A 51 -16.29 -5.92 19.70
CA LYS A 51 -17.33 -6.80 19.16
C LYS A 51 -18.62 -6.58 19.95
N VAL A 52 -19.75 -6.73 19.27
CA VAL A 52 -21.07 -6.70 19.91
C VAL A 52 -21.12 -7.81 20.96
N GLY A 53 -21.53 -7.48 22.18
CA GLY A 53 -21.56 -8.40 23.32
C GLY A 53 -20.39 -8.25 24.31
N GLN A 54 -19.26 -7.66 23.90
CA GLN A 54 -18.11 -7.45 24.79
C GLN A 54 -18.40 -6.47 25.93
N GLN A 55 -17.76 -6.70 27.08
CA GLN A 55 -17.81 -5.81 28.23
C GLN A 55 -16.57 -4.92 28.30
N TRP A 56 -16.82 -3.63 28.48
CA TRP A 56 -15.80 -2.60 28.49
C TRP A 56 -15.96 -1.74 29.73
N LYS A 57 -14.84 -1.36 30.32
CA LYS A 57 -14.76 -0.44 31.45
C LYS A 57 -14.37 0.94 30.92
N ILE A 58 -15.23 1.93 31.15
CA ILE A 58 -14.95 3.35 30.92
C ILE A 58 -14.26 3.88 32.17
N LEU A 59 -12.97 4.19 32.06
CA LEU A 59 -12.16 4.62 33.19
C LEU A 59 -12.29 6.14 33.39
N LYS A 60 -12.96 6.53 34.48
CA LYS A 60 -12.77 7.80 35.22
C LYS A 60 -12.58 9.06 34.35
N GLU A 61 -13.63 9.53 33.68
CA GLU A 61 -13.63 10.79 32.91
C GLU A 61 -14.96 11.57 33.08
N GLN A 62 -14.89 12.90 33.09
CA GLN A 62 -16.06 13.81 33.01
C GLN A 62 -16.43 14.16 31.56
N ASN A 63 -15.88 13.43 30.58
CA ASN A 63 -16.01 13.72 29.15
C ASN A 63 -17.28 13.08 28.54
N PHE A 64 -18.42 13.31 29.18
CA PHE A 64 -19.70 12.86 28.65
C PHE A 64 -20.78 13.93 28.73
N SER A 65 -21.70 13.90 27.76
CA SER A 65 -22.90 14.72 27.76
C SER A 65 -24.14 13.83 27.82
N ILE A 66 -25.20 14.32 28.46
CA ILE A 66 -26.50 13.65 28.51
C ILE A 66 -27.48 14.56 27.79
N ARG A 67 -28.22 13.99 26.83
CA ARG A 67 -29.32 14.69 26.14
C ARG A 67 -30.57 13.83 26.14
N GLN A 68 -31.73 14.46 26.26
CA GLN A 68 -33.02 13.78 26.09
C GLN A 68 -33.36 13.70 24.61
N GLN A 69 -33.66 12.48 24.14
CA GLN A 69 -34.16 12.25 22.80
C GLN A 69 -35.60 11.73 22.89
N GLN A 70 -36.51 12.37 22.17
CA GLN A 70 -37.90 11.93 22.05
C GLN A 70 -37.94 10.69 21.14
N VAL A 71 -38.56 9.61 21.62
CA VAL A 71 -38.63 8.31 20.92
C VAL A 71 -40.09 7.93 20.60
N SER A 72 -41.07 8.56 21.26
CA SER A 72 -42.50 8.49 20.93
C SER A 72 -43.22 9.77 21.37
N THR A 73 -44.50 9.91 21.05
CA THR A 73 -45.32 11.09 21.35
C THR A 73 -45.24 11.53 22.81
N ASP A 74 -45.04 10.59 23.75
CA ASP A 74 -44.91 10.85 25.21
C ASP A 74 -43.65 10.22 25.86
N GLY A 75 -42.68 9.72 25.07
CA GLY A 75 -41.54 8.95 25.57
C GLY A 75 -40.19 9.59 25.29
N TYR A 76 -39.38 9.79 26.34
CA TYR A 76 -38.01 10.31 26.25
C TYR A 76 -36.98 9.27 26.74
N VAL A 77 -35.82 9.23 26.08
CA VAL A 77 -34.68 8.40 26.46
C VAL A 77 -33.47 9.30 26.67
N ASP A 78 -32.76 9.12 27.78
CA ASP A 78 -31.49 9.82 27.99
C ASP A 78 -30.39 9.14 27.16
N VAL A 79 -29.75 9.93 26.29
CA VAL A 79 -28.61 9.50 25.49
C VAL A 79 -27.34 10.00 26.16
N TRP A 80 -26.53 9.07 26.65
CA TRP A 80 -25.22 9.31 27.24
C TRP A 80 -24.16 9.23 26.15
N ARG A 81 -23.49 10.35 25.87
CA ARG A 81 -22.46 10.42 24.85
C ARG A 81 -21.09 10.62 25.49
N PHE A 82 -20.22 9.63 25.37
CA PHE A 82 -18.83 9.69 25.82
C PHE A 82 -17.91 10.07 24.67
N MET A 83 -17.12 11.12 24.86
CA MET A 83 -16.19 11.66 23.86
C MET A 83 -14.76 11.22 24.17
N GLU A 84 -14.21 10.42 23.27
CA GLU A 84 -12.90 9.77 23.30
C GLU A 84 -12.45 9.15 24.63
N PRO A 85 -13.31 8.35 25.31
CA PRO A 85 -13.00 7.85 26.62
C PRO A 85 -11.87 6.83 26.62
N THR A 86 -11.17 6.74 27.75
CA THR A 86 -10.27 5.63 28.05
C THR A 86 -11.07 4.35 28.30
N LEU A 87 -10.92 3.39 27.40
CA LEU A 87 -11.67 2.15 27.36
C LEU A 87 -10.76 0.94 27.61
N LYS A 88 -11.19 0.04 28.48
CA LYS A 88 -10.53 -1.24 28.69
C LYS A 88 -11.53 -2.37 28.51
N CYS A 89 -11.34 -3.22 27.50
CA CYS A 89 -12.06 -4.49 27.45
C CYS A 89 -11.68 -5.30 28.69
N VAL A 90 -12.69 -5.76 29.42
CA VAL A 90 -12.51 -6.54 30.65
C VAL A 90 -13.23 -7.86 30.48
N MET A 91 -12.64 -8.92 31.03
CA MET A 91 -13.38 -10.16 31.21
C MET A 91 -14.52 -9.89 32.19
N PRO A 92 -15.72 -10.45 31.95
CA PRO A 92 -16.82 -10.30 32.89
C PRO A 92 -16.45 -10.82 34.28
N ASP A 93 -16.56 -9.96 35.28
CA ASP A 93 -16.33 -10.28 36.70
C ASP A 93 -17.63 -10.73 37.42
N ASN A 94 -18.72 -10.84 36.68
CA ASN A 94 -20.04 -11.21 37.18
C ASN A 94 -20.69 -12.25 36.27
N GLY A 95 -21.48 -13.15 36.86
CA GLY A 95 -22.03 -14.30 36.16
C GLY A 95 -22.90 -13.96 34.96
N ALA A 96 -23.65 -12.86 35.02
CA ALA A 96 -24.48 -12.41 33.91
C ALA A 96 -23.62 -12.05 32.68
N GLY A 97 -22.47 -11.40 32.89
CA GLY A 97 -21.54 -11.06 31.83
C GLY A 97 -20.76 -12.26 31.30
N PHE A 98 -20.33 -13.19 32.18
CA PHE A 98 -19.63 -14.42 31.78
C PHE A 98 -20.50 -15.25 30.84
N VAL A 99 -21.76 -15.45 31.23
CA VAL A 99 -22.76 -16.17 30.45
C VAL A 99 -22.98 -15.52 29.09
N ALA A 100 -23.16 -14.20 29.05
CA ALA A 100 -23.39 -13.48 27.80
C ALA A 100 -22.19 -13.57 26.85
N PHE A 101 -20.96 -13.43 27.37
CA PHE A 101 -19.73 -13.47 26.58
C PHE A 101 -19.52 -14.84 25.91
N LEU A 102 -19.49 -15.92 26.70
CA LEU A 102 -19.29 -17.27 26.15
C LEU A 102 -20.40 -17.69 25.18
N SER A 103 -21.64 -17.28 25.43
CA SER A 103 -22.77 -17.66 24.56
C SER A 103 -22.88 -16.88 23.25
N SER A 104 -22.17 -15.76 23.11
CA SER A 104 -22.29 -14.88 21.92
C SER A 104 -21.05 -14.90 21.02
N GLU A 105 -19.90 -15.30 21.53
CA GLU A 105 -18.65 -15.34 20.78
C GLU A 105 -18.52 -16.66 19.99
N LYS A 106 -18.35 -16.55 18.67
CA LYS A 106 -18.22 -17.70 17.76
C LYS A 106 -17.06 -18.64 18.09
N ALA A 107 -16.04 -18.14 18.79
CA ALA A 107 -14.85 -18.89 19.20
C ALA A 107 -15.15 -19.98 20.25
N PHE A 108 -16.24 -19.85 21.03
CA PHE A 108 -16.63 -20.82 22.05
C PHE A 108 -17.64 -21.83 21.48
N GLU A 109 -17.23 -22.61 20.48
CA GLU A 109 -18.11 -23.54 19.79
C GLU A 109 -18.72 -24.58 20.75
N GLY A 110 -20.04 -24.74 20.71
CA GLY A 110 -20.76 -25.67 21.59
C GLY A 110 -21.07 -25.14 22.99
N ILE A 111 -20.68 -23.90 23.33
CA ILE A 111 -21.03 -23.26 24.60
C ILE A 111 -22.23 -22.33 24.43
N GLY A 112 -23.41 -22.82 24.82
CA GLY A 112 -24.63 -22.02 24.85
C GLY A 112 -24.82 -21.26 26.18
N LYS A 113 -25.87 -20.43 26.24
CA LYS A 113 -26.23 -19.67 27.44
C LYS A 113 -26.42 -20.55 28.69
N VAL A 114 -27.01 -21.73 28.54
CA VAL A 114 -27.24 -22.70 29.64
C VAL A 114 -25.92 -23.30 30.11
N SER A 115 -25.07 -23.77 29.19
CA SER A 115 -23.74 -24.31 29.49
C SER A 115 -22.88 -23.29 30.23
N ALA A 116 -22.87 -22.04 29.78
CA ALA A 116 -22.14 -20.97 30.45
C ALA A 116 -22.70 -20.63 31.84
N GLN A 117 -24.01 -20.79 32.06
CA GLN A 117 -24.63 -20.62 33.39
C GLN A 117 -24.19 -21.71 34.35
N LEU A 118 -24.16 -22.96 33.89
CA LEU A 118 -23.74 -24.12 34.68
C LEU A 118 -22.26 -24.01 35.08
N LEU A 119 -21.39 -23.67 34.13
CA LEU A 119 -19.97 -23.41 34.40
C LEU A 119 -19.78 -22.34 35.48
N TRP A 120 -20.53 -21.24 35.40
CA TRP A 120 -20.42 -20.16 36.37
C TRP A 120 -21.01 -20.53 37.75
N LEU A 121 -22.05 -21.35 37.77
CA LEU A 121 -22.65 -21.81 39.02
C LEU A 121 -21.69 -22.71 39.79
N GLU A 122 -21.02 -23.62 39.08
CA GLU A 122 -20.09 -24.61 39.65
C GLU A 122 -18.75 -23.96 40.05
N PHE A 123 -18.11 -23.26 39.12
CA PHE A 123 -16.71 -22.85 39.30
C PHE A 123 -16.52 -21.40 39.67
N ARG A 124 -17.53 -20.53 39.46
CA ARG A 124 -17.40 -19.08 39.68
C ARG A 124 -16.15 -18.53 38.98
N SER A 125 -15.36 -17.69 39.67
CA SER A 125 -14.09 -17.15 39.18
C SER A 125 -13.00 -18.21 38.96
N ASP A 126 -13.08 -19.35 39.65
CA ASP A 126 -12.01 -20.36 39.64
C ASP A 126 -11.93 -21.07 38.28
N ILE A 127 -12.97 -20.94 37.44
CA ILE A 127 -12.96 -21.44 36.05
C ILE A 127 -11.79 -20.85 35.25
N PHE A 128 -11.35 -19.64 35.56
CA PHE A 128 -10.24 -19.02 34.85
C PHE A 128 -8.92 -19.70 35.15
N ASP A 129 -8.67 -20.10 36.40
CA ASP A 129 -7.44 -20.80 36.80
C ASP A 129 -7.39 -22.20 36.18
N ILE A 130 -8.55 -22.86 36.07
CA ILE A 130 -8.72 -24.15 35.37
C ILE A 130 -8.36 -24.02 33.89
N LEU A 131 -8.85 -22.98 33.21
CA LEU A 131 -8.69 -22.79 31.76
C LEU A 131 -7.28 -22.27 31.37
N VAL A 132 -6.54 -21.66 32.29
CA VAL A 132 -5.13 -21.27 32.09
C VAL A 132 -4.20 -22.48 32.05
N CYS A 133 -4.55 -23.54 32.78
CA CYS A 133 -3.75 -24.76 32.86
C CYS A 133 -3.99 -25.70 31.67
N ASP A 134 -3.06 -26.64 31.46
CA ASP A 134 -3.27 -27.71 30.48
C ASP A 134 -4.54 -28.50 30.84
N LYS A 135 -5.37 -28.81 29.84
CA LYS A 135 -6.65 -29.50 30.06
C LYS A 135 -6.47 -30.88 30.69
N TYR A 136 -5.31 -31.52 30.53
CA TYR A 136 -5.00 -32.81 31.15
C TYR A 136 -4.16 -32.69 32.43
N ALA A 137 -3.85 -31.48 32.90
CA ALA A 137 -3.22 -31.28 34.20
C ALA A 137 -4.18 -31.69 35.34
N PRO A 138 -3.64 -32.16 36.49
CA PRO A 138 -4.43 -32.45 37.68
C PRO A 138 -5.22 -31.21 38.12
N TYR A 139 -6.47 -31.40 38.51
CA TYR A 139 -7.29 -30.32 39.05
C TYR A 139 -6.82 -29.97 40.46
N GLU A 140 -6.60 -28.67 40.73
CA GLU A 140 -5.96 -28.20 41.95
C GLU A 140 -6.70 -28.63 43.23
N LYS A 141 -8.03 -28.70 43.18
CA LYS A 141 -8.87 -29.08 44.33
C LYS A 141 -9.11 -30.59 44.45
N ASP A 142 -8.84 -31.35 43.39
CA ASP A 142 -8.95 -32.81 43.37
C ASP A 142 -7.94 -33.39 42.37
N GLN A 143 -6.76 -33.77 42.88
CA GLN A 143 -5.68 -34.30 42.07
C GLN A 143 -5.99 -35.67 41.45
N SER A 144 -7.09 -36.33 41.83
CA SER A 144 -7.53 -37.58 41.20
C SER A 144 -8.20 -37.38 39.85
N LYS A 145 -8.57 -36.14 39.51
CA LYS A 145 -9.21 -35.77 38.24
C LYS A 145 -8.39 -34.73 37.48
N THR A 146 -8.54 -34.71 36.16
CA THR A 146 -7.96 -33.64 35.32
C THR A 146 -8.92 -32.46 35.19
N ASN A 147 -8.38 -31.28 34.85
CA ASN A 147 -9.18 -30.10 34.53
C ASN A 147 -10.28 -30.39 33.47
N PHE A 148 -9.94 -31.20 32.45
CA PHE A 148 -10.87 -31.63 31.42
C PHE A 148 -12.02 -32.47 32.01
N GLN A 149 -11.72 -33.42 32.89
CA GLN A 149 -12.74 -34.29 33.50
C GLN A 149 -13.71 -33.48 34.36
N VAL A 150 -13.20 -32.55 35.16
CA VAL A 150 -14.01 -31.71 36.05
C VAL A 150 -14.92 -30.77 35.25
N VAL A 151 -14.43 -30.17 34.17
CA VAL A 151 -15.26 -29.33 33.30
C VAL A 151 -16.25 -30.17 32.47
N ARG A 152 -15.87 -31.38 32.08
CA ARG A 152 -16.74 -32.33 31.37
C ARG A 152 -17.92 -32.78 32.24
N GLU A 153 -17.74 -32.91 33.55
CA GLU A 153 -18.84 -33.23 34.49
C GLU A 153 -19.94 -32.15 34.46
N VAL A 154 -19.59 -30.90 34.14
CA VAL A 154 -20.54 -29.78 34.02
C VAL A 154 -21.13 -29.64 32.62
N LEU A 155 -20.30 -29.78 31.59
CA LEU A 155 -20.70 -29.55 30.19
C LEU A 155 -21.27 -30.78 29.48
N LEU A 156 -20.99 -31.98 30.00
CA LEU A 156 -21.47 -33.28 29.51
C LEU A 156 -21.17 -33.58 28.03
N SER A 157 -20.30 -32.80 27.38
CA SER A 157 -19.96 -32.90 25.96
C SER A 157 -18.50 -32.55 25.70
N ASP A 158 -17.72 -33.52 25.23
CA ASP A 158 -16.31 -33.35 24.89
C ASP A 158 -16.10 -32.25 23.84
N LYS A 159 -17.02 -32.12 22.87
CA LYS A 159 -16.99 -31.05 21.88
C LYS A 159 -17.10 -29.67 22.53
N ALA A 160 -18.00 -29.51 23.51
CA ALA A 160 -18.18 -28.26 24.23
C ALA A 160 -16.98 -27.95 25.13
N VAL A 161 -16.40 -28.97 25.78
CA VAL A 161 -15.17 -28.80 26.57
C VAL A 161 -14.01 -28.36 25.66
N HIS A 162 -13.84 -28.96 24.49
CA HIS A 162 -12.83 -28.52 23.52
C HIS A 162 -13.08 -27.09 23.02
N GLY A 163 -14.30 -26.75 22.63
CA GLY A 163 -14.66 -25.39 22.22
C GLY A 163 -14.47 -24.34 23.33
N LEU A 164 -14.64 -24.72 24.60
CA LEU A 164 -14.32 -23.85 25.74
C LEU A 164 -12.83 -23.51 25.80
N TRP A 165 -11.96 -24.52 25.68
CA TRP A 165 -10.50 -24.32 25.71
C TRP A 165 -9.97 -23.65 24.45
N GLU A 166 -10.51 -23.95 23.26
CA GLU A 166 -10.12 -23.31 22.00
C GLU A 166 -10.52 -21.83 21.98
N GLY A 167 -11.76 -21.52 22.36
CA GLY A 167 -12.21 -20.15 22.54
C GLY A 167 -11.39 -19.42 23.60
N TYR A 168 -11.12 -20.06 24.75
CA TYR A 168 -10.27 -19.47 25.77
C TYR A 168 -8.84 -19.25 25.28
N LYS A 169 -8.26 -20.16 24.49
CA LYS A 169 -6.92 -20.02 23.91
C LYS A 169 -6.84 -18.79 22.98
N GLU A 170 -7.85 -18.56 22.15
CA GLU A 170 -7.95 -17.36 21.30
C GLU A 170 -7.96 -16.06 22.13
N TYR A 171 -8.59 -16.08 23.31
CA TYR A 171 -8.65 -14.94 24.24
C TYR A 171 -7.53 -14.91 25.30
N SER A 172 -6.77 -16.00 25.48
CA SER A 172 -5.69 -16.13 26.47
C SER A 172 -4.53 -15.17 26.18
N ASN A 173 -4.38 -14.76 24.93
CA ASN A 173 -3.41 -13.77 24.47
C ASN A 173 -3.64 -12.37 25.08
N LEU A 174 -4.83 -12.10 25.63
CA LEU A 174 -5.13 -10.87 26.39
C LEU A 174 -4.36 -10.77 27.71
N LYS A 175 -3.84 -11.89 28.26
CA LYS A 175 -3.01 -11.88 29.47
C LYS A 175 -1.74 -11.04 29.30
N HIS A 176 -1.18 -11.02 28.09
CA HIS A 176 0.04 -10.26 27.76
C HIS A 176 -0.26 -8.80 27.39
N SER A 177 -1.51 -8.45 27.05
CA SER A 177 -1.90 -7.08 26.72
C SER A 177 -1.61 -6.11 27.86
N ALA A 178 -1.81 -6.53 29.12
CA ALA A 178 -1.45 -5.71 30.27
C ALA A 178 0.06 -5.39 30.34
N GLN A 179 0.90 -6.36 30.01
CA GLN A 179 2.36 -6.19 29.97
C GLN A 179 2.78 -5.33 28.78
N PHE A 180 2.18 -5.51 27.60
CA PHE A 180 2.48 -4.69 26.43
C PHE A 180 2.07 -3.24 26.59
N VAL A 181 0.93 -2.98 27.25
CA VAL A 181 0.52 -1.63 27.65
C VAL A 181 1.50 -1.04 28.67
N LYS A 182 1.97 -1.85 29.64
CA LYS A 182 3.01 -1.42 30.60
C LYS A 182 4.33 -1.05 29.90
N TRP A 183 4.66 -1.74 28.81
CA TRP A 183 5.81 -1.43 27.95
C TRP A 183 5.53 -0.36 26.90
N GLU A 184 4.35 0.26 26.92
CA GLU A 184 3.96 1.34 26.01
C GLU A 184 3.96 0.90 24.52
N ILE A 185 3.78 -0.40 24.25
CA ILE A 185 3.67 -0.95 22.89
C ILE A 185 2.28 -0.63 22.33
N GLU A 186 2.25 -0.06 21.13
CA GLU A 186 1.00 0.37 20.48
C GLU A 186 0.13 -0.82 20.05
N ALA A 187 -1.20 -0.67 20.17
CA ALA A 187 -2.15 -1.75 19.88
C ALA A 187 -2.02 -2.38 18.47
N PRO A 188 -1.74 -1.62 17.37
CA PRO A 188 -1.49 -2.22 16.06
C PRO A 188 -0.30 -3.19 16.06
N ILE A 189 0.75 -2.89 16.83
CA ILE A 189 1.95 -3.72 16.95
C ILE A 189 1.67 -4.94 17.83
N GLN A 190 0.89 -4.78 18.90
CA GLN A 190 0.42 -5.91 19.72
C GLN A 190 -0.34 -6.93 18.86
N ARG A 191 -1.23 -6.47 17.97
CA ARG A 191 -1.95 -7.35 17.04
C ARG A 191 -1.01 -8.13 16.12
N GLN A 192 0.04 -7.49 15.60
CA GLN A 192 1.03 -8.18 14.79
C GLN A 192 1.81 -9.21 15.62
N LEU A 193 2.23 -8.86 16.83
CA LEU A 193 2.91 -9.78 17.75
C LEU A 193 2.08 -11.03 18.04
N PHE A 194 0.77 -10.88 18.27
CA PHE A 194 -0.11 -12.03 18.48
C PHE A 194 -0.24 -12.91 17.23
N ARG A 195 -0.21 -12.33 16.02
CA ARG A 195 -0.24 -13.10 14.77
C ARG A 195 1.07 -13.83 14.49
N PHE A 196 2.21 -13.24 14.84
CA PHE A 196 3.53 -13.77 14.48
C PHE A 196 4.16 -14.67 15.55
N ALA A 197 3.98 -14.33 16.83
CA ALA A 197 4.67 -14.99 17.94
C ALA A 197 3.72 -15.77 18.87
N ASP A 198 2.41 -15.73 18.62
CA ASP A 198 1.36 -16.43 19.38
C ASP A 198 1.60 -16.40 20.91
N GLN A 199 1.94 -17.55 21.52
CA GLN A 199 2.17 -17.67 22.96
C GLN A 199 3.54 -17.16 23.46
N ASP A 200 4.51 -16.93 22.56
CA ASP A 200 5.90 -16.59 22.92
C ASP A 200 6.24 -15.09 22.69
N ALA A 201 5.21 -14.26 22.46
CA ALA A 201 5.37 -12.85 22.13
C ALA A 201 6.14 -12.04 23.19
N ILE A 202 6.02 -12.39 24.47
CA ILE A 202 6.82 -11.76 25.54
C ILE A 202 8.30 -12.08 25.36
N ASN A 203 8.68 -13.36 25.28
CA ASN A 203 10.10 -13.75 25.15
C ASN A 203 10.70 -13.23 23.85
N PHE A 204 9.91 -13.24 22.77
CA PHE A 204 10.32 -12.69 21.48
C PHE A 204 10.76 -11.22 21.59
N ILE A 205 10.04 -10.39 22.37
CA ILE A 205 10.42 -8.99 22.60
C ILE A 205 11.48 -8.85 23.69
N THR A 206 11.44 -9.66 24.74
CA THR A 206 12.44 -9.62 25.82
C THR A 206 13.84 -9.95 25.32
N GLN A 207 13.99 -10.87 24.36
CA GLN A 207 15.29 -11.19 23.75
C GLN A 207 15.85 -10.02 22.92
N ASN A 208 14.99 -9.30 22.20
CA ASN A 208 15.40 -8.16 21.39
C ASN A 208 14.21 -7.20 21.23
N PRO A 209 14.14 -6.11 22.03
CA PRO A 209 13.04 -5.15 21.96
C PRO A 209 13.02 -4.37 20.65
N TYR A 210 14.14 -4.30 19.91
CA TYR A 210 14.19 -3.63 18.61
C TYR A 210 13.46 -4.38 17.50
N ARG A 211 13.01 -5.62 17.73
CA ARG A 211 12.07 -6.32 16.83
C ARG A 211 10.76 -5.54 16.62
N LEU A 212 10.35 -4.70 17.59
CA LEU A 212 9.21 -3.80 17.44
C LEU A 212 9.37 -2.82 16.28
N PHE A 213 10.60 -2.43 15.95
CA PHE A 213 10.90 -1.59 14.80
C PHE A 213 10.56 -2.29 13.48
N SER A 214 10.93 -3.56 13.35
CA SER A 214 10.59 -4.41 12.20
C SER A 214 9.08 -4.64 12.03
N LEU A 215 8.28 -4.50 13.10
CA LEU A 215 6.81 -4.57 13.07
C LEU A 215 6.13 -3.23 12.71
N GLY A 216 6.93 -2.20 12.42
CA GLY A 216 6.42 -0.90 11.96
C GLY A 216 6.29 0.17 13.05
N MET A 217 6.78 -0.09 14.27
CA MET A 217 6.83 0.94 15.31
C MET A 217 8.00 1.90 15.06
N ARG A 218 7.82 3.20 15.26
CA ARG A 218 8.88 4.19 14.94
C ARG A 218 10.12 3.98 15.82
N PHE A 219 11.32 4.00 15.22
CA PHE A 219 12.59 3.70 15.91
C PHE A 219 12.81 4.50 17.20
N HIS A 220 12.55 5.82 17.22
CA HIS A 220 12.74 6.62 18.44
C HIS A 220 11.85 6.16 19.60
N LYS A 221 10.63 5.68 19.33
CA LYS A 221 9.75 5.09 20.36
C LYS A 221 10.29 3.73 20.81
N VAL A 222 10.74 2.91 19.87
CA VAL A 222 11.34 1.59 20.14
C VAL A 222 12.59 1.75 21.03
N ASP A 223 13.49 2.68 20.69
CA ASP A 223 14.73 2.94 21.44
C ASP A 223 14.42 3.46 22.86
N ALA A 224 13.37 4.28 23.02
CA ALA A 224 12.91 4.72 24.33
C ALA A 224 12.36 3.55 25.17
N ILE A 225 11.55 2.68 24.56
CA ILE A 225 11.00 1.48 25.22
C ILE A 225 12.11 0.51 25.60
N ALA A 226 13.06 0.24 24.71
CA ALA A 226 14.20 -0.65 24.93
C ALA A 226 15.04 -0.19 26.14
N GLN A 227 15.37 1.10 26.21
CA GLN A 227 16.12 1.67 27.33
C GLN A 227 15.30 1.65 28.63
N LYS A 228 14.02 2.08 28.58
CA LYS A 228 13.16 2.26 29.76
C LYS A 228 12.70 0.94 30.39
N HIS A 229 12.30 -0.03 29.57
CA HIS A 229 11.64 -1.25 30.03
C HIS A 229 12.50 -2.51 29.97
N PHE A 230 13.58 -2.49 29.18
CA PHE A 230 14.46 -3.64 28.97
C PHE A 230 15.92 -3.35 29.39
N GLY A 231 16.23 -2.14 29.85
CA GLY A 231 17.54 -1.79 30.41
C GLY A 231 18.68 -1.78 29.39
N ILE A 232 18.35 -1.68 28.08
CA ILE A 232 19.36 -1.67 27.03
C ILE A 232 20.23 -0.40 27.15
N LYS A 233 21.55 -0.58 27.15
CA LYS A 233 22.52 0.53 27.28
C LYS A 233 22.80 1.19 25.93
N ARG A 234 23.43 2.37 25.97
CA ARG A 234 23.76 3.13 24.75
C ARG A 234 24.74 2.42 23.81
N ASP A 235 25.67 1.67 24.39
CA ASP A 235 26.76 0.94 23.73
C ASP A 235 26.46 -0.54 23.50
N ASP A 236 25.25 -0.98 23.85
CA ASP A 236 24.77 -2.35 23.67
C ASP A 236 24.70 -2.69 22.18
N GLU A 237 25.21 -3.86 21.81
CA GLU A 237 25.32 -4.30 20.42
C GLU A 237 23.95 -4.37 19.74
N ILE A 238 22.92 -4.86 20.44
CA ILE A 238 21.56 -4.99 19.88
C ILE A 238 21.02 -3.60 19.48
N ARG A 239 21.32 -2.57 20.29
CA ARG A 239 20.95 -1.19 19.99
C ARG A 239 21.73 -0.64 18.80
N LEU A 240 23.04 -0.89 18.74
CA LEU A 240 23.88 -0.43 17.63
C LEU A 240 23.44 -1.06 16.29
N VAL A 241 23.12 -2.36 16.28
CA VAL A 241 22.54 -3.04 15.10
C VAL A 241 21.25 -2.36 14.65
N ALA A 242 20.34 -2.07 15.58
CA ALA A 242 19.08 -1.41 15.26
C ALA A 242 19.26 0.03 14.73
N ILE A 243 20.29 0.74 15.18
CA ILE A 243 20.64 2.07 14.67
C ILE A 243 21.16 2.00 13.23
N VAL A 244 22.02 1.02 12.93
CA VAL A 244 22.48 0.78 11.56
C VAL A 244 21.32 0.38 10.66
N GLU A 245 20.44 -0.50 11.12
CA GLU A 245 19.20 -0.86 10.41
C GLU A 245 18.31 0.37 10.14
N GLN A 246 18.11 1.25 11.12
CA GLN A 246 17.34 2.48 10.95
C GLN A 246 17.97 3.42 9.91
N ALA A 247 19.31 3.56 9.90
CA ALA A 247 19.99 4.34 8.88
C ALA A 247 19.84 3.72 7.49
N LEU A 248 19.92 2.39 7.38
CA LEU A 248 19.70 1.66 6.13
C LEU A 248 18.26 1.73 5.64
N ARG A 249 17.25 1.73 6.52
CA ARG A 249 15.85 1.92 6.13
C ARG A 249 15.61 3.32 5.58
N LEU A 250 16.19 4.36 6.19
CA LEU A 250 16.12 5.73 5.64
C LEU A 250 16.84 5.85 4.29
N TRP A 251 17.94 5.11 4.10
CA TRP A 251 18.61 4.99 2.82
C TRP A 251 17.74 4.27 1.79
N SER A 252 17.02 3.24 2.22
CA SER A 252 16.07 2.47 1.41
C SER A 252 14.82 3.25 1.04
N ASP A 253 14.35 4.16 1.88
CA ASP A 253 13.21 5.06 1.60
C ASP A 253 13.51 6.00 0.42
N GLN A 254 14.79 6.19 0.06
CA GLN A 254 15.22 6.93 -1.14
C GLN A 254 15.28 6.04 -2.40
N GLY A 255 14.94 4.75 -2.27
CA GLY A 255 14.90 3.80 -3.38
C GLY A 255 16.12 2.88 -3.48
N ASN A 256 17.11 3.02 -2.59
CA ASN A 256 18.34 2.22 -2.61
C ASN A 256 18.13 0.84 -1.95
N THR A 257 18.85 -0.18 -2.38
CA THR A 257 18.84 -1.51 -1.72
C THR A 257 20.15 -1.87 -1.05
N VAL A 258 21.24 -1.20 -1.44
CA VAL A 258 22.59 -1.43 -0.92
C VAL A 258 23.26 -0.11 -0.54
N ALA A 259 24.08 -0.15 0.50
CA ALA A 259 24.87 0.99 0.97
C ALA A 259 26.31 0.57 1.25
N ASP A 260 27.25 1.48 1.01
CA ASP A 260 28.56 1.45 1.63
C ASP A 260 28.48 2.15 3.00
N TRP A 261 29.45 1.89 3.89
CA TRP A 261 29.47 2.56 5.20
C TRP A 261 29.40 4.09 5.08
N GLN A 262 30.07 4.67 4.08
CA GLN A 262 30.13 6.11 3.87
C GLN A 262 28.75 6.73 3.58
N ASP A 263 27.84 5.98 2.95
CA ASP A 263 26.49 6.44 2.62
C ASP A 263 25.64 6.64 3.89
N ILE A 264 25.79 5.74 4.86
CA ILE A 264 24.96 5.73 6.09
C ILE A 264 25.65 6.33 7.31
N LYS A 265 26.98 6.52 7.29
CA LYS A 265 27.79 6.99 8.43
C LYS A 265 27.28 8.29 9.02
N SER A 266 26.89 9.26 8.20
CA SER A 266 26.38 10.56 8.66
C SER A 266 25.07 10.39 9.45
N CYS A 267 24.18 9.53 8.97
CA CYS A 267 22.92 9.23 9.64
C CYS A 267 23.14 8.44 10.93
N VAL A 268 24.00 7.41 10.92
CA VAL A 268 24.37 6.63 12.10
C VAL A 268 25.01 7.55 13.17
N SER A 269 25.94 8.42 12.77
CA SER A 269 26.55 9.40 13.67
C SER A 269 25.52 10.28 14.34
N ARG A 270 24.56 10.83 13.58
CA ARG A 270 23.49 11.66 14.13
C ARG A 270 22.60 10.88 15.11
N LEU A 271 22.25 9.63 14.80
CA LEU A 271 21.46 8.76 15.69
C LEU A 271 22.21 8.39 16.98
N LEU A 272 23.54 8.38 16.94
CA LEU A 272 24.44 8.17 18.07
C LEU A 272 24.90 9.46 18.75
N ASN A 273 24.25 10.60 18.49
CA ASN A 273 24.61 11.91 19.03
C ASN A 273 26.09 12.30 18.78
N ASN A 274 26.62 11.89 17.63
CA ASN A 274 28.00 12.12 17.18
C ASN A 274 29.09 11.53 18.08
N ASP A 275 28.78 10.49 18.85
CA ASP A 275 29.77 9.73 19.61
C ASP A 275 30.68 8.91 18.67
N LYS A 276 31.95 9.31 18.57
CA LYS A 276 32.92 8.69 17.65
C LYS A 276 33.23 7.24 18.00
N LEU A 277 33.23 6.86 19.28
CA LEU A 277 33.56 5.51 19.71
C LEU A 277 32.42 4.55 19.36
N LEU A 278 31.16 4.96 19.60
CA LEU A 278 29.99 4.16 19.23
C LEU A 278 29.84 4.02 17.72
N VAL A 279 30.15 5.07 16.95
CA VAL A 279 30.14 5.01 15.48
C VAL A 279 31.19 4.04 14.95
N ALA A 280 32.39 4.02 15.55
CA ALA A 280 33.43 3.05 15.18
C ALA A 280 32.96 1.61 15.49
N LYS A 281 32.42 1.39 16.69
CA LYS A 281 31.87 0.09 17.09
C LYS A 281 30.76 -0.38 16.15
N ALA A 282 29.84 0.51 15.77
CA ALA A 282 28.75 0.19 14.85
C ALA A 282 29.23 -0.18 13.43
N CYS A 283 30.35 0.37 12.98
CA CYS A 283 30.94 0.06 11.66
C CYS A 283 31.43 -1.39 11.57
N GLU A 284 31.94 -1.91 12.69
CA GLU A 284 32.54 -3.25 12.77
C GLU A 284 31.50 -4.37 12.83
N LEU A 285 30.24 -4.05 13.14
CA LEU A 285 29.16 -5.03 13.22
C LEU A 285 28.82 -5.62 11.84
N ASP A 286 28.55 -6.93 11.82
CA ASP A 286 28.12 -7.67 10.63
C ASP A 286 26.58 -7.74 10.49
N GLY A 287 25.87 -7.37 11.55
CA GLY A 287 24.41 -7.44 11.64
C GLY A 287 23.91 -8.87 11.88
N ASP A 288 22.61 -9.07 11.67
CA ASP A 288 21.92 -10.37 11.74
C ASP A 288 20.68 -10.31 10.82
N ILE A 289 20.14 -11.46 10.43
CA ILE A 289 18.98 -11.62 9.53
C ILE A 289 17.79 -10.74 9.95
N VAL A 290 17.60 -10.50 11.25
CA VAL A 290 16.50 -9.66 11.76
C VAL A 290 16.76 -8.16 11.58
N GLY A 291 18.03 -7.73 11.54
CA GLY A 291 18.41 -6.32 11.40
C GLY A 291 18.88 -5.99 9.99
N PHE A 292 20.18 -6.15 9.75
CA PHE A 292 20.82 -5.91 8.46
C PHE A 292 21.81 -7.02 8.13
N VAL A 293 22.12 -7.16 6.85
CA VAL A 293 23.14 -8.09 6.36
C VAL A 293 24.32 -7.29 5.85
N LYS A 294 25.54 -7.68 6.25
CA LYS A 294 26.79 -7.17 5.67
C LYS A 294 27.43 -8.24 4.77
N GLN A 295 27.79 -7.88 3.54
CA GLN A 295 28.49 -8.75 2.59
C GLN A 295 29.55 -7.93 1.86
N ASN A 296 30.81 -8.37 1.88
CA ASN A 296 31.92 -7.70 1.19
C ASN A 296 31.97 -6.17 1.45
N ASN A 297 31.76 -5.77 2.71
CA ASN A 297 31.70 -4.37 3.15
C ASN A 297 30.51 -3.53 2.63
N GLN A 298 29.54 -4.18 1.99
CA GLN A 298 28.26 -3.59 1.61
C GLN A 298 27.19 -3.97 2.64
N TYR A 299 26.29 -3.04 2.91
CA TYR A 299 25.25 -3.13 3.93
C TYR A 299 23.88 -3.15 3.27
N PHE A 300 23.01 -4.03 3.76
CA PHE A 300 21.69 -4.25 3.22
C PHE A 300 20.65 -4.32 4.33
N VAL A 301 19.49 -3.70 4.12
CA VAL A 301 18.30 -4.14 4.85
C VAL A 301 18.04 -5.60 4.48
N SER A 302 17.90 -6.49 5.47
CA SER A 302 17.83 -7.94 5.23
C SER A 302 16.76 -8.35 4.20
N GLY A 303 15.59 -7.71 4.25
CA GLY A 303 14.53 -7.92 3.27
C GLY A 303 14.96 -7.63 1.84
N ASN A 304 15.56 -6.47 1.58
CA ASN A 304 16.03 -6.08 0.24
C ASN A 304 17.10 -7.03 -0.30
N TYR A 305 18.03 -7.47 0.56
CA TYR A 305 19.04 -8.46 0.19
C TYR A 305 18.39 -9.78 -0.26
N ILE A 306 17.41 -10.27 0.50
CA ILE A 306 16.67 -11.50 0.17
C ILE A 306 15.93 -11.35 -1.15
N PHE A 307 15.25 -10.21 -1.36
CA PHE A 307 14.50 -9.92 -2.58
C PHE A 307 15.42 -9.95 -3.81
N GLU A 308 16.48 -9.14 -3.83
CA GLU A 308 17.40 -9.07 -4.97
C GLU A 308 18.16 -10.38 -5.21
N LYS A 309 18.57 -11.08 -4.14
CA LYS A 309 19.25 -12.38 -4.26
C LYS A 309 18.33 -13.46 -4.84
N THR A 310 17.04 -13.42 -4.53
CA THR A 310 16.06 -14.35 -5.10
C THR A 310 15.78 -14.01 -6.56
N ILE A 311 15.59 -12.73 -6.88
CA ILE A 311 15.38 -12.25 -8.25
C ILE A 311 16.58 -12.60 -9.14
N SER A 312 17.80 -12.30 -8.70
CA SER A 312 19.03 -12.60 -9.46
C SER A 312 19.16 -14.09 -9.77
N LYS A 313 18.98 -14.96 -8.78
CA LYS A 313 18.99 -16.42 -8.98
C LYS A 313 17.94 -16.85 -10.01
N ARG A 314 16.73 -16.31 -9.91
CA ARG A 314 15.64 -16.68 -10.83
C ARG A 314 15.91 -16.21 -12.26
N LEU A 315 16.18 -14.92 -12.45
CA LEU A 315 16.41 -14.36 -13.78
C LEU A 315 17.69 -14.93 -14.41
N GLY A 316 18.74 -15.15 -13.62
CA GLY A 316 19.98 -15.80 -14.06
C GLY A 316 19.79 -17.27 -14.47
N LYS A 317 18.89 -18.00 -13.80
CA LYS A 317 18.52 -19.36 -14.25
C LYS A 317 17.77 -19.32 -15.59
N LEU A 318 16.81 -18.41 -15.75
CA LEU A 318 16.05 -18.26 -17.00
C LEU A 318 16.95 -17.80 -18.16
N SER A 319 17.92 -16.92 -17.94
CA SER A 319 18.80 -16.40 -18.99
C SER A 319 19.73 -17.46 -19.59
N LYS A 320 20.09 -18.48 -18.80
CA LYS A 320 20.93 -19.61 -19.23
C LYS A 320 20.18 -20.66 -20.04
N ILE A 321 18.85 -20.63 -20.07
CA ILE A 321 18.06 -21.56 -20.87
C ILE A 321 18.24 -21.17 -22.35
N GLN A 322 18.95 -22.01 -23.10
CA GLN A 322 19.17 -21.80 -24.51
C GLN A 322 18.04 -22.41 -25.34
N GLN A 323 17.56 -21.65 -26.33
CA GLN A 323 16.70 -22.15 -27.38
C GLN A 323 17.35 -21.90 -28.73
N THR A 324 17.14 -22.84 -29.64
CA THR A 324 17.54 -22.72 -31.05
C THR A 324 16.38 -22.18 -31.87
N TRP A 325 16.68 -21.39 -32.90
CA TRP A 325 15.66 -20.99 -33.87
C TRP A 325 15.17 -22.23 -34.65
N GLN A 326 13.86 -22.45 -34.67
CA GLN A 326 13.22 -23.63 -35.27
C GLN A 326 12.11 -23.17 -36.22
N SER A 327 11.70 -24.05 -37.16
CA SER A 327 10.63 -23.74 -38.13
C SER A 327 9.35 -23.24 -37.46
N LYS A 328 8.96 -23.85 -36.33
CA LYS A 328 7.79 -23.44 -35.55
C LYS A 328 7.89 -22.01 -35.00
N LEU A 329 9.09 -21.54 -34.67
CA LEU A 329 9.31 -20.14 -34.24
C LEU A 329 9.22 -19.18 -35.44
N GLU A 330 9.75 -19.57 -36.60
CA GLU A 330 9.64 -18.78 -37.83
C GLU A 330 8.17 -18.66 -38.27
N GLU A 331 7.40 -19.75 -38.22
CA GLU A 331 5.96 -19.73 -38.49
C GLU A 331 5.21 -18.80 -37.53
N ALA A 332 5.49 -18.88 -36.23
CA ALA A 332 4.88 -18.02 -35.22
C ALA A 332 5.25 -16.53 -35.43
N TYR A 333 6.52 -16.25 -35.70
CA TYR A 333 7.01 -14.91 -36.05
C TYR A 333 6.31 -14.37 -37.29
N ALA A 334 6.35 -15.08 -38.41
CA ALA A 334 5.74 -14.66 -39.67
C ALA A 334 4.23 -14.40 -39.52
N SER A 335 3.52 -15.29 -38.81
CA SER A 335 2.07 -15.16 -38.57
C SER A 335 1.68 -14.00 -37.65
N SER A 336 2.62 -13.47 -36.87
CA SER A 336 2.37 -12.32 -35.99
C SER A 336 2.41 -10.99 -36.73
N ILE A 337 3.02 -10.94 -37.90
CA ILE A 337 3.16 -9.72 -38.71
C ILE A 337 1.89 -9.54 -39.54
N PRO A 338 1.20 -8.39 -39.44
CA PRO A 338 0.05 -8.12 -40.29
C PRO A 338 0.41 -8.12 -41.79
N ASP A 339 -0.50 -8.60 -42.63
CA ASP A 339 -0.29 -8.67 -44.08
C ASP A 339 0.07 -7.30 -44.67
N GLY A 340 1.14 -7.26 -45.49
CA GLY A 340 1.62 -6.04 -46.15
C GLY A 340 2.45 -5.10 -45.26
N TRP A 341 2.69 -5.45 -43.99
CA TRP A 341 3.53 -4.63 -43.09
C TRP A 341 5.00 -5.04 -43.17
N THR A 342 5.89 -4.05 -43.14
CA THR A 342 7.34 -4.26 -43.00
C THR A 342 7.80 -3.73 -41.65
N LEU A 343 8.43 -4.58 -40.85
CA LEU A 343 8.95 -4.21 -39.53
C LEU A 343 10.30 -3.51 -39.65
N GLU A 344 10.57 -2.60 -38.71
CA GLU A 344 11.92 -2.07 -38.52
C GLU A 344 12.87 -3.12 -37.99
N LYS A 345 14.17 -2.98 -38.30
CA LYS A 345 15.21 -3.92 -37.84
C LYS A 345 15.20 -4.13 -36.32
N ALA A 346 14.95 -3.08 -35.54
CA ALA A 346 14.88 -3.17 -34.08
C ALA A 346 13.64 -3.93 -33.59
N GLN A 347 12.48 -3.71 -34.23
CA GLN A 347 11.25 -4.43 -33.91
C GLN A 347 11.35 -5.91 -34.29
N GLU A 348 11.86 -6.21 -35.48
CA GLU A 348 12.14 -7.60 -35.90
C GLU A 348 13.08 -8.29 -34.90
N ARG A 349 14.19 -7.64 -34.55
CA ARG A 349 15.16 -8.16 -33.58
C ARG A 349 14.49 -8.41 -32.23
N ALA A 350 13.63 -7.50 -31.78
CA ALA A 350 12.90 -7.66 -30.52
C ALA A 350 12.01 -8.89 -30.53
N VAL A 351 11.19 -9.08 -31.58
CA VAL A 351 10.30 -10.26 -31.68
C VAL A 351 11.11 -11.56 -31.73
N ARG A 352 12.13 -11.64 -32.60
CA ARG A 352 12.99 -12.83 -32.72
C ARG A 352 13.73 -13.13 -31.40
N THR A 353 14.28 -12.11 -30.74
CA THR A 353 15.02 -12.27 -29.47
C THR A 353 14.11 -12.69 -28.33
N ALA A 354 12.89 -12.13 -28.25
CA ALA A 354 11.90 -12.52 -27.27
C ALA A 354 11.55 -14.01 -27.39
N LEU A 355 11.25 -14.48 -28.61
CA LEU A 355 10.89 -15.89 -28.86
C LEU A 355 12.02 -16.88 -28.49
N LEU A 356 13.27 -16.48 -28.62
CA LEU A 356 14.45 -17.28 -28.24
C LEU A 356 14.77 -17.26 -26.74
N SER A 357 14.19 -16.35 -25.97
CA SER A 357 14.61 -16.09 -24.59
C SER A 357 13.54 -16.46 -23.59
N ASN A 358 13.93 -17.02 -22.45
CA ASN A 358 13.03 -17.30 -21.34
C ASN A 358 12.85 -16.08 -20.42
N VAL A 359 13.75 -15.10 -20.52
CA VAL A 359 13.62 -13.78 -19.91
C VAL A 359 14.12 -12.75 -20.91
N PHE A 360 13.32 -11.71 -21.15
CA PHE A 360 13.61 -10.67 -22.14
C PHE A 360 13.10 -9.31 -21.68
N ALA A 361 13.87 -8.26 -21.97
CA ALA A 361 13.45 -6.88 -21.75
C ALA A 361 13.29 -6.13 -23.09
N LEU A 362 12.14 -5.48 -23.28
CA LEU A 362 11.88 -4.57 -24.38
C LEU A 362 11.81 -3.14 -23.83
N THR A 363 12.67 -2.25 -24.33
CA THR A 363 12.60 -0.83 -23.95
C THR A 363 12.44 0.10 -25.13
N GLY A 364 12.22 1.36 -24.83
CA GLY A 364 12.15 2.44 -25.81
C GLY A 364 11.46 3.66 -25.22
N GLY A 365 11.65 4.82 -25.84
CA GLY A 365 10.98 6.06 -25.46
C GLY A 365 9.48 6.05 -25.78
N ALA A 366 8.78 7.13 -25.42
CA ALA A 366 7.40 7.34 -25.88
C ALA A 366 7.34 7.38 -27.43
N GLY A 367 6.31 6.76 -28.02
CA GLY A 367 6.12 6.78 -29.49
C GLY A 367 7.05 5.90 -30.33
N THR A 368 7.91 5.06 -29.71
CA THR A 368 8.85 4.16 -30.43
C THR A 368 8.23 2.84 -30.91
N GLY A 369 6.92 2.65 -30.71
CA GLY A 369 6.22 1.42 -31.11
C GLY A 369 6.40 0.24 -30.16
N LYS A 370 6.75 0.47 -28.88
CA LYS A 370 6.83 -0.57 -27.83
C LYS A 370 5.57 -1.43 -27.79
N THR A 371 4.40 -0.81 -27.62
CA THR A 371 3.12 -1.50 -27.49
C THR A 371 2.77 -2.35 -28.71
N PHE A 372 3.05 -1.83 -29.91
CA PHE A 372 2.89 -2.59 -31.15
C PHE A 372 3.82 -3.81 -31.19
N THR A 373 5.10 -3.62 -30.84
CA THR A 373 6.09 -4.71 -30.79
C THR A 373 5.71 -5.76 -29.74
N THR A 374 5.21 -5.34 -28.58
CA THR A 374 4.67 -6.22 -27.54
C THR A 374 3.52 -7.05 -28.07
N LYS A 375 2.59 -6.45 -28.83
CA LYS A 375 1.49 -7.17 -29.48
C LYS A 375 2.01 -8.28 -30.40
N LEU A 376 2.98 -7.99 -31.27
CA LEU A 376 3.60 -9.00 -32.15
C LEU A 376 4.21 -10.17 -31.36
N ILE A 377 4.94 -9.87 -30.27
CA ILE A 377 5.55 -10.89 -29.39
C ILE A 377 4.46 -11.78 -28.77
N VAL A 378 3.41 -11.16 -28.23
CA VAL A 378 2.29 -11.83 -27.57
C VAL A 378 1.49 -12.70 -28.56
N ASP A 379 1.22 -12.20 -29.76
CA ASP A 379 0.53 -12.95 -30.82
C ASP A 379 1.35 -14.18 -31.27
N ALA A 380 2.67 -14.03 -31.42
CA ALA A 380 3.57 -15.14 -31.69
C ALA A 380 3.57 -16.18 -30.55
N TYR A 381 3.60 -15.74 -29.28
CA TYR A 381 3.48 -16.65 -28.13
C TYR A 381 2.14 -17.39 -28.10
N LYS A 382 1.02 -16.71 -28.40
CA LYS A 382 -0.30 -17.35 -28.51
C LYS A 382 -0.32 -18.41 -29.62
N LYS A 383 0.25 -18.11 -30.79
CA LYS A 383 0.38 -19.09 -31.89
C LYS A 383 1.19 -20.31 -31.49
N LEU A 384 2.22 -20.12 -30.67
CA LEU A 384 2.99 -21.21 -30.09
C LEU A 384 2.23 -22.01 -29.04
N GLY A 385 1.08 -21.52 -28.55
CA GLY A 385 0.27 -22.14 -27.51
C GLY A 385 0.73 -21.82 -26.09
N TYR A 386 1.25 -20.60 -25.86
CA TYR A 386 1.52 -20.12 -24.52
C TYR A 386 0.28 -19.49 -23.89
N THR A 387 0.09 -19.74 -22.59
CA THR A 387 -0.81 -18.94 -21.75
C THR A 387 -0.10 -17.65 -21.38
N ILE A 388 -0.76 -16.51 -21.56
CA ILE A 388 -0.15 -15.20 -21.36
C ILE A 388 -0.80 -14.55 -20.13
N TYR A 389 0.04 -14.05 -19.23
CA TYR A 389 -0.35 -13.29 -18.03
C TYR A 389 0.16 -11.85 -18.17
N PRO A 390 -0.55 -10.97 -18.91
CA PRO A 390 -0.23 -9.55 -18.96
C PRO A 390 -0.60 -8.88 -17.63
N VAL A 391 0.34 -8.12 -17.09
CA VAL A 391 0.15 -7.34 -15.88
C VAL A 391 0.73 -5.94 -15.97
N ALA A 392 0.12 -5.02 -15.22
CA ALA A 392 0.64 -3.69 -14.97
C ALA A 392 0.47 -3.29 -13.50
N LEU A 393 1.14 -2.21 -13.07
CA LEU A 393 1.07 -1.72 -11.68
C LEU A 393 -0.29 -1.10 -11.33
N SER A 394 -0.90 -0.37 -12.27
CA SER A 394 -2.20 0.30 -12.09
C SER A 394 -3.28 -0.31 -13.00
N GLY A 395 -4.54 -0.21 -12.58
CA GLY A 395 -5.68 -0.70 -13.36
C GLY A 395 -5.84 0.04 -14.68
N LYS A 396 -5.50 1.33 -14.72
CA LYS A 396 -5.50 2.12 -15.95
C LYS A 396 -4.44 1.63 -16.94
N ALA A 397 -3.21 1.40 -16.48
CA ALA A 397 -2.16 0.82 -17.30
C ALA A 397 -2.55 -0.59 -17.79
N ALA A 398 -3.14 -1.42 -16.92
CA ALA A 398 -3.62 -2.75 -17.27
C ALA A 398 -4.68 -2.70 -18.38
N ARG A 399 -5.69 -1.82 -18.27
CA ARG A 399 -6.72 -1.65 -19.30
C ARG A 399 -6.17 -1.15 -20.62
N ARG A 400 -5.27 -0.17 -20.57
CA ARG A 400 -4.61 0.37 -21.77
C ARG A 400 -3.79 -0.70 -22.49
N LEU A 401 -3.06 -1.51 -21.72
CA LEU A 401 -2.34 -2.66 -22.25
C LEU A 401 -3.33 -3.63 -22.90
N GLN A 402 -4.41 -4.02 -22.20
CA GLN A 402 -5.47 -4.89 -22.73
C GLN A 402 -6.06 -4.39 -24.04
N GLN A 403 -6.41 -3.11 -24.15
CA GLN A 403 -6.92 -2.51 -25.39
C GLN A 403 -5.91 -2.62 -26.55
N SER A 404 -4.62 -2.49 -26.23
CA SER A 404 -3.57 -2.47 -27.25
C SER A 404 -3.19 -3.88 -27.73
N ILE A 405 -3.01 -4.83 -26.79
CA ILE A 405 -2.58 -6.19 -27.13
C ILE A 405 -3.78 -7.10 -27.44
N GLY A 406 -4.96 -6.84 -26.88
CA GLY A 406 -6.17 -7.65 -27.08
C GLY A 406 -6.28 -8.85 -26.15
N PHE A 407 -5.63 -8.82 -24.99
CA PHE A 407 -5.61 -9.90 -24.00
C PHE A 407 -6.08 -9.38 -22.65
N GLU A 408 -6.82 -10.21 -21.90
CA GLU A 408 -7.21 -9.89 -20.53
C GLU A 408 -5.97 -9.55 -19.71
N THR A 409 -5.92 -8.33 -19.19
CA THR A 409 -4.78 -7.82 -18.44
C THR A 409 -5.22 -7.51 -17.03
N LYS A 410 -4.40 -7.92 -16.05
CA LYS A 410 -4.70 -7.71 -14.63
C LYS A 410 -3.70 -6.75 -14.02
N THR A 411 -4.01 -6.22 -12.83
CA THR A 411 -2.95 -5.60 -12.04
C THR A 411 -2.07 -6.66 -11.40
N ILE A 412 -0.82 -6.31 -11.14
CA ILE A 412 0.09 -7.18 -10.38
C ILE A 412 -0.55 -7.60 -9.05
N ALA A 413 -1.21 -6.68 -8.34
CA ALA A 413 -1.90 -6.97 -7.09
C ALA A 413 -3.09 -7.94 -7.24
N LYS A 414 -3.79 -7.93 -8.39
CA LYS A 414 -4.86 -8.91 -8.69
C LYS A 414 -4.25 -10.28 -8.97
N LEU A 415 -3.23 -10.36 -9.82
CA LEU A 415 -2.55 -11.62 -10.13
C LEU A 415 -1.96 -12.28 -8.87
N LEU A 416 -1.32 -11.51 -7.99
CA LEU A 416 -0.68 -12.00 -6.76
C LEU A 416 -1.65 -12.58 -5.71
N ARG A 417 -2.97 -12.53 -5.94
CA ARG A 417 -4.00 -13.12 -5.08
C ARG A 417 -4.62 -14.38 -5.66
N GLU A 418 -4.30 -14.72 -6.90
CA GLU A 418 -4.81 -15.92 -7.56
C GLU A 418 -4.07 -17.15 -7.04
N SER A 419 -4.83 -18.19 -6.68
CA SER A 419 -4.32 -19.54 -6.49
C SER A 419 -4.48 -20.32 -7.79
N ASP A 420 -3.58 -21.27 -8.04
CA ASP A 420 -3.68 -22.23 -9.16
C ASP A 420 -3.54 -21.64 -10.57
N LEU A 421 -2.47 -20.87 -10.80
CA LEU A 421 -2.09 -20.41 -12.13
C LEU A 421 -1.59 -21.56 -13.01
N ASP A 422 -2.05 -21.63 -14.26
CA ASP A 422 -1.53 -22.59 -15.24
C ASP A 422 -0.15 -22.17 -15.73
N GLU A 423 0.87 -22.79 -15.15
CA GLU A 423 2.26 -22.53 -15.50
C GLU A 423 2.75 -23.37 -16.68
N ASN A 424 1.93 -24.28 -17.21
CA ASN A 424 2.34 -25.07 -18.36
C ASN A 424 2.42 -24.17 -19.58
N LYS A 425 3.66 -23.82 -19.95
CA LYS A 425 3.94 -22.97 -21.10
C LYS A 425 3.32 -21.58 -20.94
N ALA A 426 3.70 -20.91 -19.85
CA ALA A 426 3.22 -19.58 -19.53
C ALA A 426 4.24 -18.47 -19.86
N VAL A 427 3.73 -17.25 -20.10
CA VAL A 427 4.51 -16.01 -20.20
C VAL A 427 3.93 -14.97 -19.25
N LEU A 428 4.73 -14.50 -18.30
CA LEU A 428 4.44 -13.30 -17.52
C LEU A 428 4.92 -12.07 -18.30
N LEU A 429 3.99 -11.23 -18.72
CA LEU A 429 4.28 -9.94 -19.37
C LEU A 429 4.05 -8.82 -18.36
N VAL A 430 5.10 -8.09 -18.02
CA VAL A 430 5.03 -6.92 -17.12
C VAL A 430 5.23 -5.66 -17.95
N ASP A 431 4.17 -4.86 -18.09
CA ASP A 431 4.24 -3.52 -18.70
C ASP A 431 4.57 -2.44 -17.66
N GLU A 432 5.11 -1.31 -18.12
CA GLU A 432 5.65 -0.23 -17.28
C GLU A 432 6.64 -0.73 -16.21
N ALA A 433 7.51 -1.67 -16.59
CA ALA A 433 8.47 -2.31 -15.72
C ALA A 433 9.53 -1.36 -15.12
N SER A 434 9.65 -0.12 -15.63
CA SER A 434 10.52 0.92 -15.07
C SER A 434 10.13 1.31 -13.65
N MET A 435 8.85 1.16 -13.28
CA MET A 435 8.34 1.49 -11.96
C MET A 435 8.24 0.27 -11.02
N LEU A 436 8.80 -0.88 -11.43
CA LEU A 436 8.79 -2.10 -10.64
C LEU A 436 9.90 -2.11 -9.58
N ASP A 437 9.51 -2.20 -8.31
CA ASP A 437 10.43 -2.30 -7.16
C ASP A 437 10.88 -3.74 -6.86
N ALA A 438 11.88 -3.88 -5.98
CA ALA A 438 12.45 -5.18 -5.62
C ALA A 438 11.45 -6.11 -4.93
N TYR A 439 10.60 -5.58 -4.05
CA TYR A 439 9.60 -6.39 -3.34
C TYR A 439 8.55 -6.96 -4.30
N THR A 440 8.02 -6.15 -5.19
CA THR A 440 6.98 -6.53 -6.15
C THR A 440 7.52 -7.54 -7.16
N MET A 441 8.73 -7.32 -7.67
CA MET A 441 9.38 -8.29 -8.55
C MET A 441 9.69 -9.61 -7.83
N TRP A 442 10.15 -9.56 -6.58
CA TRP A 442 10.36 -10.75 -5.76
C TRP A 442 9.07 -11.57 -5.66
N ARG A 443 7.94 -10.94 -5.35
CA ARG A 443 6.64 -11.62 -5.30
C ARG A 443 6.25 -12.26 -6.63
N LEU A 444 6.44 -11.55 -7.74
CA LEU A 444 6.15 -12.07 -9.08
C LEU A 444 7.01 -13.28 -9.43
N VAL A 445 8.32 -13.24 -9.16
CA VAL A 445 9.21 -14.38 -9.46
C VAL A 445 8.99 -15.57 -8.54
N THR A 446 8.48 -15.36 -7.33
CA THR A 446 8.10 -16.45 -6.42
C THR A 446 6.72 -17.04 -6.71
N LEU A 447 5.89 -16.34 -7.47
CA LEU A 447 4.55 -16.81 -7.84
C LEU A 447 4.61 -17.92 -8.91
N PHE A 448 5.62 -17.92 -9.78
CA PHE A 448 5.75 -18.86 -10.89
C PHE A 448 7.00 -19.74 -10.79
N SER A 449 6.91 -21.01 -11.18
CA SER A 449 8.08 -21.91 -11.35
C SER A 449 8.91 -21.58 -12.59
N ASP A 450 10.11 -22.16 -12.71
CA ASP A 450 11.10 -21.85 -13.77
C ASP A 450 10.64 -22.20 -15.21
N LYS A 451 9.43 -22.74 -15.35
CA LYS A 451 8.77 -23.02 -16.64
C LYS A 451 8.19 -21.76 -17.28
N THR A 452 7.84 -20.76 -16.48
CA THR A 452 7.22 -19.52 -16.95
C THR A 452 8.28 -18.55 -17.48
N ARG A 453 8.06 -18.06 -18.71
CA ARG A 453 8.89 -17.00 -19.30
C ARG A 453 8.53 -15.64 -18.71
N ILE A 454 9.48 -14.71 -18.73
CA ILE A 454 9.27 -13.34 -18.24
C ILE A 454 9.60 -12.33 -19.34
N LEU A 455 8.64 -11.47 -19.66
CA LEU A 455 8.78 -10.35 -20.58
C LEU A 455 8.61 -9.04 -19.80
N LEU A 456 9.66 -8.24 -19.73
CA LEU A 456 9.64 -6.91 -19.12
C LEU A 456 9.55 -5.86 -20.21
N VAL A 457 8.58 -4.95 -20.13
CA VAL A 457 8.39 -3.86 -21.09
C VAL A 457 8.35 -2.54 -20.34
N GLY A 458 9.11 -1.53 -20.80
CA GLY A 458 9.07 -0.21 -20.15
C GLY A 458 10.06 0.79 -20.73
N ASP A 459 10.12 1.97 -20.12
CA ASP A 459 11.08 3.02 -20.47
C ASP A 459 12.01 3.29 -19.28
N PRO A 460 13.30 2.92 -19.37
CA PRO A 460 14.26 3.02 -18.24
C PRO A 460 14.57 4.45 -17.80
N TYR A 461 14.15 5.46 -18.58
CA TYR A 461 14.36 6.88 -18.29
C TYR A 461 13.15 7.57 -17.67
N GLN A 462 11.99 6.91 -17.64
CA GLN A 462 10.83 7.40 -16.88
C GLN A 462 11.07 7.35 -15.37
N LEU A 463 10.09 7.83 -14.60
CA LEU A 463 10.15 7.81 -13.13
C LEU A 463 10.55 6.42 -12.59
N PRO A 464 11.40 6.38 -11.56
CA PRO A 464 11.81 5.15 -10.92
C PRO A 464 10.67 4.59 -10.03
N PRO A 465 10.81 3.35 -9.52
CA PRO A 465 9.87 2.80 -8.55
C PRO A 465 9.81 3.64 -7.27
N ILE A 466 8.65 3.75 -6.63
CA ILE A 466 8.53 4.49 -5.36
C ILE A 466 9.36 3.81 -4.25
N ASN A 467 9.26 2.48 -4.14
CA ASN A 467 10.01 1.71 -3.16
C ASN A 467 11.43 1.36 -3.65
N ALA A 468 12.21 0.72 -2.78
CA ALA A 468 13.57 0.30 -3.07
C ALA A 468 13.68 -0.74 -4.19
N GLY A 469 14.72 -0.57 -5.02
CA GLY A 469 15.00 -1.42 -6.18
C GLY A 469 14.85 -0.67 -7.50
N PHE A 470 15.40 -1.27 -8.56
CA PHE A 470 15.38 -0.65 -9.89
C PHE A 470 15.41 -1.69 -11.02
N ILE A 471 14.42 -2.59 -11.02
CA ILE A 471 14.47 -3.86 -11.74
C ILE A 471 14.81 -3.74 -13.22
N LEU A 472 14.05 -2.93 -13.98
CA LEU A 472 14.29 -2.80 -15.42
C LEU A 472 15.70 -2.28 -15.71
N ASN A 473 16.17 -1.30 -14.94
CA ASN A 473 17.49 -0.72 -15.12
C ASN A 473 18.60 -1.68 -14.72
N ASP A 474 18.44 -2.41 -13.62
CA ASP A 474 19.41 -3.42 -13.18
C ASP A 474 19.53 -4.58 -14.17
N VAL A 475 18.40 -4.99 -14.75
CA VAL A 475 18.33 -6.00 -15.82
C VAL A 475 19.17 -5.55 -17.03
N ILE A 476 18.99 -4.30 -17.49
CA ILE A 476 19.74 -3.73 -18.62
C ILE A 476 21.22 -3.56 -18.26
N LYS A 477 21.52 -2.94 -17.11
CA LYS A 477 22.88 -2.65 -16.62
C LYS A 477 23.70 -3.92 -16.38
N SER A 478 23.05 -5.03 -16.03
CA SER A 478 23.75 -6.31 -15.80
C SER A 478 24.41 -6.85 -17.07
N GLY A 479 23.83 -6.61 -18.25
CA GLY A 479 24.22 -7.24 -19.51
C GLY A 479 23.95 -8.75 -19.60
N VAL A 480 23.37 -9.36 -18.56
CA VAL A 480 23.11 -10.81 -18.49
C VAL A 480 21.79 -11.18 -19.18
N ILE A 481 20.78 -10.32 -19.04
CA ILE A 481 19.47 -10.52 -19.64
C ILE A 481 19.43 -9.89 -21.02
N LYS A 482 18.95 -10.63 -22.01
CA LYS A 482 18.82 -10.09 -23.38
C LYS A 482 17.80 -8.97 -23.40
N HIS A 483 18.16 -7.91 -24.10
CA HIS A 483 17.38 -6.68 -24.18
C HIS A 483 17.44 -6.11 -25.60
N VAL A 484 16.35 -5.49 -26.05
CA VAL A 484 16.31 -4.67 -27.25
C VAL A 484 15.66 -3.33 -26.91
N GLU A 485 16.33 -2.25 -27.29
CA GLU A 485 15.78 -0.90 -27.23
C GLU A 485 15.24 -0.49 -28.61
N LEU A 486 14.04 0.09 -28.60
CA LEU A 486 13.44 0.77 -29.74
C LEU A 486 13.75 2.27 -29.63
N ASP A 487 14.48 2.78 -30.61
CA ASP A 487 15.02 4.15 -30.65
C ASP A 487 14.34 5.03 -31.72
N VAL A 488 13.72 4.42 -32.75
CA VAL A 488 13.01 5.13 -33.81
C VAL A 488 11.58 5.51 -33.37
N VAL A 489 11.30 6.81 -33.27
CA VAL A 489 9.95 7.33 -33.01
C VAL A 489 9.10 7.25 -34.28
N LYS A 490 7.92 6.60 -34.18
CA LYS A 490 6.94 6.48 -35.25
C LYS A 490 5.57 6.94 -34.77
N ARG A 491 5.35 8.26 -34.70
CA ARG A 491 3.99 8.80 -34.74
C ARG A 491 3.67 9.13 -36.20
N GLN A 492 2.56 8.63 -36.72
CA GLN A 492 2.13 8.95 -38.08
C GLN A 492 1.66 10.40 -38.15
N GLY A 493 2.16 11.18 -39.11
CA GLY A 493 1.41 12.30 -39.71
C GLY A 493 1.65 13.73 -39.20
N ILE A 494 2.46 13.99 -38.17
CA ILE A 494 2.76 15.36 -37.71
C ILE A 494 4.25 15.46 -37.34
N ASP A 495 4.93 16.49 -37.83
CA ASP A 495 6.26 16.95 -37.36
C ASP A 495 6.17 17.45 -35.91
N SER A 496 5.74 16.58 -34.99
CA SER A 496 5.55 16.98 -33.61
C SER A 496 6.90 17.20 -32.95
N SER A 497 7.06 18.32 -32.25
CA SER A 497 8.29 18.64 -31.54
C SER A 497 8.42 17.89 -30.21
N VAL A 498 7.33 17.34 -29.65
CA VAL A 498 7.30 16.64 -28.35
C VAL A 498 8.30 15.47 -28.28
N PRO A 499 8.38 14.55 -29.25
CA PRO A 499 9.34 13.45 -29.18
C PRO A 499 10.80 13.92 -29.25
N ARG A 500 11.12 14.89 -30.11
CA ARG A 500 12.49 15.44 -30.20
C ARG A 500 12.89 16.16 -28.91
N TYR A 501 11.98 16.95 -28.35
CA TYR A 501 12.22 17.71 -27.12
C TYR A 501 12.36 16.79 -25.89
N SER A 502 11.47 15.81 -25.73
CA SER A 502 11.58 14.83 -24.66
C SER A 502 12.85 13.98 -24.77
N ASN A 503 13.29 13.63 -25.99
CA ASN A 503 14.56 12.93 -26.19
C ASN A 503 15.78 13.79 -25.81
N ALA A 504 15.75 15.09 -26.09
CA ALA A 504 16.80 16.01 -25.63
C ALA A 504 16.87 16.04 -24.10
N ILE A 505 15.73 16.20 -23.41
CA ILE A 505 15.64 16.12 -21.94
C ILE A 505 16.20 14.79 -21.44
N ARG A 506 15.76 13.67 -22.05
CA ARG A 506 16.22 12.32 -21.71
C ARG A 506 17.74 12.18 -21.76
N GLN A 507 18.39 12.81 -22.73
CA GLN A 507 19.84 12.81 -22.91
C GLN A 507 20.58 13.83 -22.03
N GLY A 508 19.86 14.65 -21.24
CA GLY A 508 20.44 15.74 -20.48
C GLY A 508 20.86 16.93 -21.34
N ILE A 509 20.33 17.03 -22.56
CA ILE A 509 20.59 18.12 -23.48
C ILE A 509 19.47 19.14 -23.31
N ILE A 510 19.84 20.39 -22.99
CA ILE A 510 18.89 21.50 -22.96
C ILE A 510 18.51 21.82 -24.41
N PRO A 511 17.20 21.82 -24.76
CA PRO A 511 16.76 22.20 -26.10
C PRO A 511 17.21 23.62 -26.47
N GLU A 512 17.56 23.85 -27.73
CA GLU A 512 18.02 25.17 -28.22
C GLU A 512 16.98 26.27 -27.98
N SER A 513 15.70 25.93 -28.10
CA SER A 513 14.57 26.76 -27.72
C SER A 513 13.67 25.99 -26.76
N LEU A 514 13.29 26.62 -25.64
CA LEU A 514 12.34 26.06 -24.69
C LEU A 514 10.90 26.08 -25.22
N THR A 515 10.63 26.96 -26.18
CA THR A 515 9.35 27.03 -26.90
C THR A 515 9.53 26.53 -28.34
N THR A 516 8.63 25.65 -28.77
CA THR A 516 8.57 25.08 -30.12
C THR A 516 7.11 25.08 -30.61
N ALA A 517 6.80 24.43 -31.75
CA ALA A 517 5.42 24.39 -32.25
C ALA A 517 4.42 23.75 -31.27
N ASP A 518 4.81 22.67 -30.59
CA ASP A 518 3.93 21.93 -29.68
C ASP A 518 4.27 22.11 -28.19
N ILE A 519 5.29 22.91 -27.89
CA ILE A 519 5.77 23.10 -26.51
C ILE A 519 5.85 24.58 -26.23
N THR A 520 5.13 25.03 -25.22
CA THR A 520 5.18 26.41 -24.72
C THR A 520 5.91 26.41 -23.40
N PHE A 521 7.02 27.15 -23.30
CA PHE A 521 7.63 27.49 -22.02
C PHE A 521 7.21 28.90 -21.60
N GLN A 522 6.56 29.00 -20.45
CA GLN A 522 6.16 30.26 -19.82
C GLN A 522 7.01 30.50 -18.58
N GLU A 523 7.77 31.60 -18.59
CA GLU A 523 8.45 32.09 -17.40
C GLU A 523 7.41 32.52 -16.36
N SER A 524 7.46 31.94 -15.15
CA SER A 524 6.44 32.21 -14.13
C SER A 524 6.48 33.66 -13.65
N THR A 525 5.29 34.24 -13.43
CA THR A 525 5.12 35.60 -12.91
C THR A 525 5.46 35.75 -11.42
N GLY A 526 5.81 34.64 -10.75
CA GLY A 526 6.00 34.55 -9.31
C GLY A 526 4.83 33.89 -8.59
N ASP A 527 3.67 33.77 -9.25
CA ASP A 527 2.52 32.98 -8.81
C ASP A 527 2.20 31.90 -9.85
N ILE A 528 2.90 30.77 -9.74
CA ILE A 528 2.77 29.63 -10.66
C ILE A 528 1.34 29.07 -10.72
N LEU A 529 0.54 29.27 -9.68
CA LEU A 529 -0.82 28.74 -9.63
C LEU A 529 -1.78 29.64 -10.43
N GLN A 530 -1.60 30.96 -10.37
CA GLN A 530 -2.36 31.89 -11.21
C GLN A 530 -1.97 31.74 -12.70
N ASP A 531 -0.68 31.54 -12.97
CA ASP A 531 -0.18 31.19 -14.30
C ASP A 531 -0.86 29.91 -14.81
N ALA A 532 -0.96 28.87 -13.97
CA ALA A 532 -1.59 27.61 -14.30
C ALA A 532 -3.08 27.75 -14.66
N VAL A 533 -3.83 28.56 -13.91
CA VAL A 533 -5.25 28.84 -14.17
C VAL A 533 -5.43 29.53 -15.52
N THR A 534 -4.58 30.50 -15.82
CA THR A 534 -4.59 31.24 -17.08
C THR A 534 -4.31 30.28 -18.24
N ALA A 535 -3.24 29.49 -18.15
CA ALA A 535 -2.90 28.50 -19.15
C ALA A 535 -4.00 27.44 -19.30
N TYR A 536 -4.62 26.97 -18.23
CA TYR A 536 -5.68 25.96 -18.29
C TYR A 536 -6.88 26.40 -19.14
N SER A 537 -7.19 27.71 -19.16
CA SER A 537 -8.28 28.25 -19.98
C SER A 537 -7.96 28.31 -21.48
N GLU A 538 -6.70 28.12 -21.88
CA GLU A 538 -6.27 28.15 -23.29
C GLU A 538 -6.31 26.78 -23.97
N TYR A 539 -6.49 25.69 -23.21
CA TYR A 539 -6.43 24.32 -23.72
C TYR A 539 -7.67 23.54 -23.34
N ASP A 540 -8.33 22.97 -24.35
CA ASP A 540 -9.37 21.96 -24.11
C ASP A 540 -8.73 20.65 -23.62
N ASN A 541 -9.36 19.99 -22.66
CA ASN A 541 -8.94 18.68 -22.13
C ASN A 541 -7.46 18.67 -21.66
N ALA A 542 -7.02 19.73 -20.99
CA ALA A 542 -5.69 19.79 -20.40
C ALA A 542 -5.61 19.04 -19.07
N MET A 543 -4.48 18.38 -18.86
CA MET A 543 -4.13 17.76 -17.58
C MET A 543 -3.00 18.55 -16.93
N ILE A 544 -3.19 19.02 -15.70
CA ILE A 544 -2.13 19.72 -14.96
C ILE A 544 -1.34 18.74 -14.10
N VAL A 545 -0.01 18.83 -14.15
CA VAL A 545 0.90 18.02 -13.35
C VAL A 545 1.78 18.89 -12.46
N ALA A 546 1.92 18.52 -11.20
CA ALA A 546 2.75 19.24 -10.23
C ALA A 546 3.58 18.28 -9.36
N PRO A 547 4.74 18.72 -8.83
CA PRO A 547 5.67 17.84 -8.14
C PRO A 547 5.22 17.45 -6.74
N THR A 548 4.48 18.30 -6.02
CA THR A 548 4.11 18.07 -4.61
C THR A 548 2.59 17.98 -4.41
N ASN A 549 2.18 17.21 -3.39
CA ASN A 549 0.76 17.12 -3.00
C ASN A 549 0.20 18.46 -2.50
N ASP A 550 1.04 19.35 -1.94
CA ASP A 550 0.62 20.68 -1.49
C ASP A 550 0.29 21.59 -2.68
N THR A 551 1.18 21.64 -3.68
CA THR A 551 0.96 22.36 -4.94
C THR A 551 -0.28 21.83 -5.65
N VAL A 552 -0.44 20.51 -5.75
CA VAL A 552 -1.64 19.85 -6.32
C VAL A 552 -2.90 20.30 -5.60
N ARG A 553 -2.90 20.29 -4.26
CA ARG A 553 -4.07 20.69 -3.46
C ARG A 553 -4.46 22.14 -3.71
N LYS A 554 -3.50 23.06 -3.70
CA LYS A 554 -3.75 24.49 -3.94
C LYS A 554 -4.21 24.76 -5.37
N ALA A 555 -3.56 24.13 -6.35
CA ALA A 555 -3.96 24.21 -7.76
C ALA A 555 -5.39 23.73 -7.98
N ASN A 556 -5.76 22.59 -7.40
CA ASN A 556 -7.12 22.04 -7.51
C ASN A 556 -8.19 23.00 -6.99
N ILE A 557 -7.95 23.68 -5.86
CA ILE A 557 -8.91 24.67 -5.30
C ILE A 557 -9.10 25.84 -6.26
N MET A 558 -8.01 26.41 -6.78
CA MET A 558 -8.10 27.57 -7.69
C MET A 558 -8.71 27.18 -9.05
N LEU A 559 -8.33 26.02 -9.60
CA LEU A 559 -8.87 25.52 -10.85
C LEU A 559 -10.36 25.20 -10.74
N GLN A 560 -10.81 24.57 -9.65
CA GLN A 560 -12.24 24.35 -9.40
C GLN A 560 -13.01 25.67 -9.36
N GLY A 561 -12.44 26.69 -8.72
CA GLY A 561 -13.03 28.03 -8.65
C GLY A 561 -13.29 28.67 -10.01
N VAL A 562 -12.46 28.38 -11.02
CA VAL A 562 -12.56 28.95 -12.38
C VAL A 562 -13.27 28.02 -13.36
N ALA A 563 -12.97 26.72 -13.31
CA ALA A 563 -13.51 25.72 -14.23
C ALA A 563 -14.93 25.29 -13.86
N ASN A 564 -15.28 25.33 -12.57
CA ASN A 564 -16.59 24.92 -12.08
C ASN A 564 -17.15 25.85 -10.97
N PRO A 565 -17.24 27.19 -11.21
CA PRO A 565 -17.62 28.16 -10.18
C PRO A 565 -19.03 27.97 -9.62
N ASN A 566 -19.97 27.54 -10.49
CA ASN A 566 -21.39 27.48 -10.19
C ASN A 566 -21.92 26.02 -10.09
N GLY A 567 -21.02 25.04 -10.04
CA GLY A 567 -21.41 23.65 -9.87
C GLY A 567 -22.15 23.44 -8.55
N LYS A 568 -23.18 22.60 -8.56
CA LYS A 568 -23.97 22.30 -7.37
C LYS A 568 -23.09 21.64 -6.31
N ILE A 569 -23.00 22.27 -5.14
CA ILE A 569 -22.16 21.80 -4.03
C ILE A 569 -22.78 20.53 -3.43
N LEU A 570 -21.93 19.54 -3.15
CA LEU A 570 -22.27 18.37 -2.36
C LEU A 570 -22.37 18.77 -0.88
N ASP A 571 -23.60 18.85 -0.38
CA ASP A 571 -23.86 19.21 1.02
C ASP A 571 -23.53 18.03 1.96
N LEU A 572 -22.50 18.22 2.79
CA LEU A 572 -22.04 17.24 3.78
C LEU A 572 -22.33 17.67 5.22
N THR A 573 -23.10 18.74 5.43
CA THR A 573 -23.24 19.46 6.72
C THR A 573 -23.76 18.58 7.87
N ASP A 574 -24.64 17.63 7.58
CA ASP A 574 -25.23 16.73 8.57
C ASP A 574 -24.54 15.36 8.69
N MET A 575 -23.43 15.16 7.97
CA MET A 575 -22.78 13.86 7.81
C MET A 575 -21.47 13.76 8.61
N PRO A 576 -21.13 12.59 9.17
CA PRO A 576 -19.98 12.41 10.08
C PRO A 576 -18.63 12.33 9.35
N ILE A 577 -18.39 13.23 8.40
CA ILE A 577 -17.13 13.30 7.64
C ILE A 577 -16.17 14.26 8.34
N LEU A 578 -15.00 13.74 8.73
CA LEU A 578 -13.95 14.52 9.42
C LEU A 578 -12.87 15.05 8.46
N LYS A 579 -13.02 14.83 7.15
CA LYS A 579 -12.11 15.33 6.09
C LYS A 579 -12.94 15.80 4.90
N GLY A 580 -12.99 17.10 4.72
CA GLY A 580 -13.42 17.76 3.51
C GLY A 580 -12.68 19.08 3.47
N SER A 581 -11.57 19.13 2.74
CA SER A 581 -10.87 20.39 2.45
C SER A 581 -11.27 20.97 1.09
N TYR A 582 -12.26 20.37 0.45
CA TYR A 582 -12.79 20.76 -0.85
C TYR A 582 -14.31 20.79 -0.76
N ASP A 583 -14.91 21.83 -1.32
CA ASP A 583 -16.35 21.87 -1.56
C ASP A 583 -16.59 21.17 -2.90
N PHE A 584 -16.76 19.84 -2.89
CA PHE A 584 -17.00 19.08 -4.11
C PHE A 584 -18.28 19.55 -4.80
N ARG A 585 -18.24 19.66 -6.13
CA ARG A 585 -19.34 20.16 -6.98
C ARG A 585 -19.65 19.16 -8.08
N GLU A 586 -20.92 19.04 -8.47
CA GLU A 586 -21.28 18.32 -9.69
C GLU A 586 -20.48 18.85 -10.87
N GLY A 587 -19.95 17.94 -11.69
CA GLY A 587 -19.04 18.23 -12.79
C GLY A 587 -17.56 18.21 -12.43
N ASP A 588 -17.18 18.11 -11.15
CA ASP A 588 -15.76 18.07 -10.78
C ASP A 588 -15.07 16.78 -11.25
N PRO A 589 -13.87 16.88 -11.86
CA PRO A 589 -12.99 15.76 -12.04
C PRO A 589 -12.43 15.33 -10.68
N ILE A 590 -12.49 14.03 -10.40
CA ILE A 590 -12.05 13.44 -9.15
C ILE A 590 -11.09 12.27 -9.38
N VAL A 591 -10.29 11.96 -8.36
CA VAL A 591 -9.42 10.79 -8.30
C VAL A 591 -9.69 10.00 -7.03
N ILE A 592 -9.82 8.68 -7.16
CA ILE A 592 -9.91 7.77 -6.02
C ILE A 592 -8.49 7.43 -5.57
N THR A 593 -8.20 7.60 -4.28
CA THR A 593 -6.88 7.43 -3.67
C THR A 593 -6.72 6.12 -2.89
N LEU A 594 -7.75 5.27 -2.90
CA LEU A 594 -7.77 3.96 -2.26
C LEU A 594 -8.19 2.87 -3.25
N THR A 595 -7.51 1.73 -3.17
CA THR A 595 -7.97 0.52 -3.87
C THR A 595 -9.11 -0.14 -3.09
N SER A 596 -10.29 -0.23 -3.70
CA SER A 596 -11.48 -0.88 -3.12
C SER A 596 -11.99 -1.99 -4.03
N TYR A 597 -11.83 -3.24 -3.59
CA TYR A 597 -12.29 -4.40 -4.35
C TYR A 597 -13.82 -4.55 -4.33
N LYS A 598 -14.47 -4.12 -3.25
CA LYS A 598 -15.94 -4.09 -3.15
C LYS A 598 -16.55 -3.26 -4.29
N HIS A 599 -15.94 -2.11 -4.57
CA HIS A 599 -16.42 -1.16 -5.57
C HIS A 599 -15.75 -1.34 -6.94
N ASP A 600 -14.86 -2.32 -7.09
CA ASP A 600 -14.02 -2.53 -8.27
C ASP A 600 -13.35 -1.23 -8.79
N VAL A 601 -12.70 -0.51 -7.88
CA VAL A 601 -11.91 0.70 -8.17
C VAL A 601 -10.53 0.63 -7.53
N GLN A 602 -9.59 1.36 -8.10
CA GLN A 602 -8.20 1.33 -7.68
C GLN A 602 -7.69 2.73 -7.34
N ASN A 603 -6.62 2.81 -6.56
CA ASN A 603 -5.90 4.06 -6.37
C ASN A 603 -5.43 4.61 -7.74
N GLY A 604 -5.76 5.87 -8.03
CA GLY A 604 -5.53 6.55 -9.30
C GLY A 604 -6.70 6.48 -10.28
N THR A 605 -7.81 5.81 -9.95
CA THR A 605 -9.01 5.81 -10.81
C THR A 605 -9.58 7.23 -10.90
N LEU A 606 -9.75 7.73 -12.13
CA LEU A 606 -10.33 9.04 -12.43
C LEU A 606 -11.82 8.92 -12.76
N GLY A 607 -12.56 9.98 -12.48
CA GLY A 607 -13.96 10.11 -12.85
C GLY A 607 -14.45 11.55 -12.72
N VAL A 608 -15.73 11.75 -12.97
CA VAL A 608 -16.43 13.03 -12.85
C VAL A 608 -17.60 12.87 -11.90
N LEU A 609 -17.73 13.76 -10.93
CA LEU A 609 -18.86 13.78 -10.02
C LEU A 609 -20.15 14.13 -10.79
N LYS A 610 -21.16 13.24 -10.80
CA LYS A 610 -22.42 13.46 -11.54
C LYS A 610 -23.57 13.89 -10.66
N CYS A 611 -23.67 13.34 -9.47
CA CYS A 611 -24.74 13.64 -8.53
C CYS A 611 -24.12 14.04 -7.19
N ALA A 612 -24.47 15.23 -6.72
CA ALA A 612 -24.07 15.80 -5.44
C ALA A 612 -25.21 15.80 -4.41
N GLU A 613 -26.22 14.94 -4.59
CA GLU A 613 -27.25 14.68 -3.58
C GLU A 613 -26.94 13.37 -2.86
N PRO A 614 -26.51 13.43 -1.57
CA PRO A 614 -26.29 12.23 -0.79
C PRO A 614 -27.61 11.56 -0.42
N THR A 615 -27.58 10.24 -0.28
CA THR A 615 -28.70 9.43 0.24
C THR A 615 -28.26 8.68 1.50
N ASP A 616 -29.17 7.95 2.14
CA ASP A 616 -28.81 7.07 3.27
C ASP A 616 -27.82 5.95 2.85
N GLU A 617 -27.79 5.58 1.57
CA GLU A 617 -27.01 4.45 1.05
C GLU A 617 -25.67 4.85 0.42
N TYR A 618 -25.59 6.01 -0.25
CA TYR A 618 -24.39 6.48 -0.93
C TYR A 618 -24.18 8.00 -0.79
N ALA A 619 -22.92 8.42 -0.78
CA ALA A 619 -22.52 9.82 -0.63
C ALA A 619 -22.67 10.61 -1.94
N CYS A 620 -22.33 10.01 -3.07
CA CYS A 620 -22.41 10.62 -4.38
C CYS A 620 -22.38 9.58 -5.51
N VAL A 621 -22.63 10.03 -6.74
CA VAL A 621 -22.46 9.20 -7.95
C VAL A 621 -21.32 9.78 -8.78
N VAL A 622 -20.37 8.92 -9.16
CA VAL A 622 -19.22 9.28 -10.00
C VAL A 622 -19.35 8.54 -11.34
N GLU A 623 -19.22 9.27 -12.45
CA GLU A 623 -19.00 8.70 -13.78
C GLU A 623 -17.51 8.47 -13.97
N LEU A 624 -17.09 7.21 -13.96
CA LEU A 624 -15.70 6.84 -14.13
C LEU A 624 -15.27 6.96 -15.60
N GLU A 625 -13.96 7.11 -15.83
CA GLU A 625 -13.40 7.11 -17.20
C GLU A 625 -13.51 5.75 -17.91
N ASP A 626 -13.80 4.67 -17.17
CA ASP A 626 -13.88 3.33 -17.71
C ASP A 626 -15.25 2.99 -18.29
N LEU A 627 -15.25 2.06 -19.24
CA LEU A 627 -16.46 1.57 -19.88
C LEU A 627 -16.97 0.32 -19.17
N ASP A 628 -18.28 0.21 -19.04
CA ASP A 628 -18.99 -0.98 -18.60
C ASP A 628 -18.99 -2.07 -19.69
N GLU A 629 -19.56 -3.24 -19.40
CA GLU A 629 -19.66 -4.37 -20.34
C GLU A 629 -20.42 -4.03 -21.63
N LYS A 630 -21.19 -2.93 -21.63
CA LYS A 630 -21.97 -2.44 -22.76
C LYS A 630 -21.26 -1.32 -23.53
N GLY A 631 -20.06 -0.93 -23.12
CA GLY A 631 -19.27 0.12 -23.75
C GLY A 631 -19.67 1.54 -23.35
N ASN A 632 -20.50 1.73 -22.30
CA ASN A 632 -20.85 3.05 -21.77
C ASN A 632 -19.96 3.41 -20.59
N LYS A 633 -19.78 4.70 -20.30
CA LYS A 633 -19.06 5.11 -19.09
C LYS A 633 -19.76 4.56 -17.84
N ARG A 634 -18.98 3.94 -16.96
CA ARG A 634 -19.48 3.28 -15.76
C ARG A 634 -19.87 4.32 -14.71
N LEU A 635 -21.09 4.22 -14.18
CA LEU A 635 -21.52 4.96 -13.01
C LEU A 635 -21.21 4.16 -11.74
N LEU A 636 -20.62 4.83 -10.76
CA LEU A 636 -20.30 4.27 -9.45
C LEU A 636 -21.05 5.04 -8.37
N GLU A 637 -21.90 4.33 -7.63
CA GLU A 637 -22.42 4.79 -6.35
C GLU A 637 -21.33 4.66 -5.29
N VAL A 638 -20.90 5.80 -4.75
CA VAL A 638 -19.79 5.88 -3.80
C VAL A 638 -20.36 5.85 -2.38
N ASP A 639 -20.05 4.78 -1.63
CA ASP A 639 -20.40 4.74 -0.21
C ASP A 639 -19.57 5.72 0.62
N TRP A 640 -20.04 6.01 1.84
CA TRP A 640 -19.41 6.96 2.76
C TRP A 640 -17.96 6.61 3.11
N GLN A 641 -17.59 5.32 3.07
CA GLN A 641 -16.24 4.86 3.36
C GLN A 641 -15.29 5.18 2.20
N LEU A 642 -15.73 4.93 0.96
CA LEU A 642 -14.94 5.21 -0.23
C LEU A 642 -14.83 6.73 -0.48
N PHE A 643 -15.87 7.49 -0.14
CA PHE A 643 -15.91 8.95 -0.33
C PHE A 643 -14.73 9.67 0.36
N GLU A 644 -14.30 9.22 1.55
CA GLU A 644 -13.14 9.82 2.25
C GLU A 644 -11.81 9.69 1.50
N TYR A 645 -11.76 8.85 0.47
CA TYR A 645 -10.59 8.61 -0.37
C TYR A 645 -10.72 9.25 -1.74
N ILE A 646 -11.65 10.19 -1.93
CA ILE A 646 -11.78 10.97 -3.16
C ILE A 646 -11.07 12.32 -3.00
N ASP A 647 -10.25 12.68 -3.98
CA ASP A 647 -9.62 14.01 -4.13
C ASP A 647 -10.06 14.64 -5.47
N LEU A 648 -9.94 15.96 -5.60
CA LEU A 648 -10.06 16.65 -6.91
C LEU A 648 -8.91 16.26 -7.85
N ALA A 649 -9.17 16.28 -9.16
CA ALA A 649 -8.25 15.82 -10.20
C ALA A 649 -7.99 16.81 -11.35
N TYR A 650 -8.24 18.11 -11.15
CA TYR A 650 -7.81 19.15 -12.11
C TYR A 650 -6.28 19.18 -12.26
N CYS A 651 -5.58 18.96 -11.14
CA CYS A 651 -4.14 18.83 -11.04
C CYS A 651 -3.78 17.54 -10.28
N LEU A 652 -2.74 16.84 -10.73
CA LEU A 652 -2.30 15.57 -10.15
C LEU A 652 -0.77 15.51 -10.04
N THR A 653 -0.27 14.62 -9.18
CA THR A 653 1.16 14.28 -9.20
C THR A 653 1.44 13.26 -10.30
N LEU A 654 2.66 13.25 -10.86
CA LEU A 654 3.02 12.28 -11.90
C LEU A 654 2.84 10.81 -11.47
N HIS A 655 3.07 10.49 -10.20
CA HIS A 655 2.86 9.14 -9.67
C HIS A 655 1.38 8.71 -9.75
N LYS A 656 0.44 9.63 -9.50
CA LYS A 656 -1.00 9.37 -9.65
C LYS A 656 -1.44 9.28 -11.13
N LEU A 657 -0.60 9.74 -12.05
CA LEU A 657 -0.83 9.73 -13.51
C LEU A 657 -0.13 8.59 -14.24
N GLN A 658 0.40 7.61 -13.53
CA GLN A 658 1.07 6.46 -14.13
C GLN A 658 0.13 5.69 -15.08
N GLY A 659 0.55 5.59 -16.34
CA GLY A 659 -0.22 4.94 -17.41
C GLY A 659 -1.25 5.85 -18.09
N SER A 660 -1.46 7.07 -17.59
CA SER A 660 -2.29 8.09 -18.23
C SER A 660 -1.52 8.86 -19.30
N GLN A 661 -2.23 9.32 -20.32
CA GLN A 661 -1.80 10.35 -21.26
C GLN A 661 -2.99 11.27 -21.51
N ALA A 662 -2.72 12.50 -21.95
CA ALA A 662 -3.74 13.48 -22.29
C ALA A 662 -3.33 14.24 -23.56
N PRO A 663 -4.29 14.76 -24.35
CA PRO A 663 -3.98 15.60 -25.51
C PRO A 663 -3.05 16.75 -25.16
N ASN A 664 -3.39 17.49 -24.10
CA ASN A 664 -2.64 18.64 -23.63
C ASN A 664 -2.17 18.43 -22.18
N VAL A 665 -0.91 18.73 -21.88
CA VAL A 665 -0.35 18.63 -20.51
C VAL A 665 0.25 19.96 -20.09
N ILE A 666 -0.19 20.47 -18.93
CA ILE A 666 0.38 21.66 -18.29
C ILE A 666 1.29 21.19 -17.15
N VAL A 667 2.57 21.55 -17.20
CA VAL A 667 3.59 21.15 -16.24
C VAL A 667 3.92 22.33 -15.33
N LEU A 668 3.61 22.21 -14.05
CA LEU A 668 4.02 23.18 -13.03
C LEU A 668 5.41 22.80 -12.54
N LEU A 669 6.41 23.55 -12.98
CA LEU A 669 7.80 23.32 -12.66
C LEU A 669 8.22 24.18 -11.45
N GLU A 670 8.10 23.58 -10.26
CA GLU A 670 8.45 24.19 -8.98
C GLU A 670 9.65 23.48 -8.34
N LEU A 671 10.75 24.20 -8.13
CA LEU A 671 12.00 23.64 -7.60
C LEU A 671 11.78 22.86 -6.28
N GLY A 672 12.24 21.60 -6.25
CA GLY A 672 12.10 20.76 -5.07
C GLY A 672 12.97 19.50 -5.13
N ILE A 673 12.96 18.73 -4.04
CA ILE A 673 13.76 17.50 -3.91
C ILE A 673 13.41 16.49 -5.02
N LEU A 674 12.12 16.41 -5.38
CA LEU A 674 11.55 15.45 -6.33
C LEU A 674 11.84 15.77 -7.81
N LEU A 675 12.22 17.00 -8.14
CA LEU A 675 12.49 17.36 -9.53
C LEU A 675 13.85 16.85 -9.96
N ASP A 676 13.86 16.03 -11.00
CA ASP A 676 15.02 15.56 -11.73
C ASP A 676 14.69 15.35 -13.21
N ARG A 677 15.69 14.98 -14.00
CA ARG A 677 15.55 14.72 -15.43
C ARG A 677 14.44 13.73 -15.76
N SER A 678 14.31 12.65 -14.97
CA SER A 678 13.31 11.60 -15.19
C SER A 678 11.89 12.11 -14.90
N TRP A 679 11.72 12.97 -13.89
CA TRP A 679 10.45 13.62 -13.60
C TRP A 679 9.99 14.50 -14.77
N LEU A 680 10.86 15.39 -15.26
CA LEU A 680 10.53 16.29 -16.37
C LEU A 680 10.29 15.51 -17.67
N TYR A 681 11.15 14.55 -17.98
CA TYR A 681 10.95 13.66 -19.13
C TYR A 681 9.60 12.94 -19.05
N THR A 682 9.25 12.40 -17.87
CA THR A 682 7.96 11.72 -17.67
C THR A 682 6.81 12.69 -17.83
N ALA A 683 6.88 13.92 -17.31
CA ALA A 683 5.83 14.92 -17.46
C ALA A 683 5.55 15.26 -18.93
N VAL A 684 6.59 15.56 -19.69
CA VAL A 684 6.49 15.93 -21.12
C VAL A 684 5.94 14.75 -21.94
N THR A 685 6.33 13.51 -21.65
CA THR A 685 5.86 12.31 -22.37
C THR A 685 4.43 11.88 -22.03
N ARG A 686 3.76 12.55 -21.08
CA ARG A 686 2.31 12.37 -20.84
C ARG A 686 1.46 13.07 -21.89
N ALA A 687 2.01 14.03 -22.65
CA ALA A 687 1.28 14.70 -23.72
C ALA A 687 1.23 13.88 -25.00
N GLU A 688 0.03 13.85 -25.60
CA GLU A 688 -0.16 13.32 -26.94
C GLU A 688 0.12 14.41 -27.97
N ASP A 689 -0.38 15.63 -27.76
CA ASP A 689 -0.29 16.74 -28.72
C ASP A 689 0.58 17.89 -28.20
N LYS A 690 0.15 18.63 -27.16
CA LYS A 690 0.84 19.85 -26.69
C LYS A 690 1.29 19.79 -25.23
N VAL A 691 2.39 20.48 -24.92
CA VAL A 691 2.92 20.65 -23.57
C VAL A 691 3.04 22.14 -23.25
N HIS A 692 2.52 22.57 -22.11
CA HIS A 692 2.74 23.91 -21.57
C HIS A 692 3.53 23.82 -20.25
N ILE A 693 4.79 24.23 -20.24
CA ILE A 693 5.64 24.21 -19.06
C ILE A 693 5.65 25.61 -18.44
N ILE A 694 5.27 25.70 -17.17
CA ILE A 694 5.24 26.95 -16.40
C ILE A 694 6.27 26.85 -15.28
N GLY A 695 7.21 27.77 -15.21
CA GLY A 695 8.23 27.79 -14.16
C GLY A 695 9.35 28.76 -14.49
N LYS A 696 10.49 28.64 -13.80
CA LYS A 696 11.67 29.45 -14.11
C LYS A 696 12.60 28.71 -15.06
N GLU A 697 13.19 29.41 -16.01
CA GLU A 697 14.19 28.81 -16.92
C GLU A 697 15.36 28.19 -16.14
N THR A 698 15.78 28.83 -15.04
CA THR A 698 16.82 28.29 -14.15
C THR A 698 16.46 26.92 -13.58
N ASP A 699 15.18 26.71 -13.25
CA ASP A 699 14.68 25.48 -12.66
C ASP A 699 14.57 24.38 -13.73
N PHE A 700 14.20 24.75 -14.97
CA PHE A 700 14.22 23.84 -16.12
C PHE A 700 15.63 23.34 -16.38
N ARG A 701 16.61 24.25 -16.49
CA ARG A 701 18.01 23.90 -16.74
C ARG A 701 18.59 23.06 -15.59
N TYR A 702 18.26 23.40 -14.34
CA TYR A 702 18.63 22.59 -13.18
C TYR A 702 18.07 21.17 -13.28
N CYS A 703 16.79 21.03 -13.61
CA CYS A 703 16.09 19.76 -13.71
C CYS A 703 16.71 18.84 -14.78
N VAL A 704 16.99 19.37 -15.97
CA VAL A 704 17.64 18.62 -17.08
C VAL A 704 19.05 18.14 -16.70
N ASN A 705 19.82 18.98 -16.00
CA ASN A 705 21.20 18.68 -15.62
C ASN A 705 21.31 17.79 -14.37
N LYS A 706 20.33 17.84 -13.47
CA LYS A 706 20.34 17.05 -12.24
C LYS A 706 20.29 15.56 -12.58
N GLN A 707 21.28 14.84 -12.07
CA GLN A 707 21.34 13.38 -12.14
C GLN A 707 20.08 12.77 -11.52
N GLY A 708 19.45 11.88 -12.27
CA GLY A 708 18.20 11.23 -11.86
C GLY A 708 18.45 9.98 -11.04
N ALA A 709 17.38 9.25 -10.74
CA ALA A 709 17.49 7.94 -10.08
C ALA A 709 18.37 6.94 -10.84
N VAL A 710 18.42 7.02 -12.18
CA VAL A 710 19.28 6.19 -13.06
C VAL A 710 20.75 6.27 -12.66
N ASP A 711 21.19 7.46 -12.26
CA ASP A 711 22.59 7.75 -11.92
C ASP A 711 22.88 7.59 -10.42
N THR A 712 21.87 7.80 -9.57
CA THR A 712 22.04 7.97 -8.12
C THR A 712 21.61 6.77 -7.29
N ARG A 713 20.65 5.95 -7.75
CA ARG A 713 20.18 4.79 -6.98
C ARG A 713 21.27 3.73 -6.92
N LYS A 714 21.59 3.31 -5.69
CA LYS A 714 22.46 2.17 -5.40
C LYS A 714 21.61 0.91 -5.20
N THR A 715 21.68 0.02 -6.18
CA THR A 715 21.05 -1.30 -6.17
C THR A 715 22.08 -2.40 -6.36
N ALA A 716 21.81 -3.61 -5.85
CA ALA A 716 22.75 -4.72 -5.94
C ALA A 716 22.35 -5.76 -6.99
N LEU A 717 21.11 -5.74 -7.48
CA LEU A 717 20.62 -6.75 -8.42
C LEU A 717 21.50 -6.89 -9.67
N ALA A 718 21.97 -5.78 -10.26
CA ALA A 718 22.81 -5.83 -11.46
C ALA A 718 24.12 -6.60 -11.25
N GLU A 719 24.81 -6.35 -10.13
CA GLU A 719 26.03 -7.05 -9.75
C GLU A 719 25.73 -8.50 -9.34
N MET A 720 24.64 -8.74 -8.60
CA MET A 720 24.22 -10.10 -8.25
C MET A 720 23.96 -10.95 -9.49
N LEU A 721 23.29 -10.40 -10.52
CA LEU A 721 23.03 -11.09 -11.78
C LEU A 721 24.30 -11.52 -12.52
N LYS A 722 25.34 -10.66 -12.55
CA LYS A 722 26.62 -11.00 -13.19
C LYS A 722 27.33 -12.18 -12.52
N ASN A 723 27.06 -12.39 -11.23
CA ASN A 723 27.68 -13.44 -10.43
C ASN A 723 26.86 -14.75 -10.41
N VAL A 724 25.68 -14.81 -11.04
CA VAL A 724 24.86 -16.03 -11.13
C VAL A 724 25.27 -16.86 -12.33
#